data_AF-D1PQE3-F1
#
_entry.id   AF-D1PQE3-F1
#
_cell.length_a   1.000
_cell.length_b   1.000
_cell.length_c   1.000
_cell.angle_alpha   90.00
_cell.angle_beta   90.00
_cell.angle_gamma   90.00
#
_symmetry.space_group_name_H-M   'P 1'
#
loop_
_entity.id
_entity.type
_entity.pdbx_description
1 polymer ?
#
loop_
_entity_poly.entity_id
_entity_poly.type
_entity_poly.pdbx_seq_one_letter_code
_entity_poly.pdbx_strand_id
1 'polypeptide(L)'
;MLPFAAFAEDPENDGSGSTGSATTEKTPGEIPPSAGVELLGGTPRNLGNYKVIVQAVIRDESGGWVSTNALPSKFFNGTTAGGSSGDAGSSGSWQWTAQDGGYTLTGQFDSHANVWGNLKYPTSLWNYDTDELQFMGIGKNSYSTEVAYSDDVDSSFLFERNSYPLGVASGTEWRTYIFQQKGPSAPAIPDPTPDDLDNLGEIVNIICTTNTAQHPTITSEVIGSKDIDYTITHEENAATATVTIINADLYVAKYNETYVDHTLDNDTTADLTIGLVYDDDTKQWTVASDNGTATVYVKCTTTPVTPPLPDGEILKSILGNAIKVECATENSGHDPIVTGLLGDKDTDYTVTQSGNTATVTITVTDPYVAKYNEEYAGHTLGENSDLTIGLVYDGGNWVLDPNNNTATVYVQCTVPSNIPDPTNEDVRDALNGAGNIVSIECTNNSAHEPVTSGLRGAAPKDYIITHEPDAATATITIQNTGVYLTTYNKAYPGHVLDEGSDLVLGLIYEGGAWKLNPEDNTATIYVTCPDIVVTPASMVIYKGGETNTTDSNVEIVGADGNPITNADGSLPEIGFYLELSDELNAELRSKLNVPEDEVLNLSDLVTLTADVQGSSGETLSWKLEKYSDGNGSSSTVESKNGRYIYKIVPETPGSGTKLKVSFYTETETTGQKNYVNSDNFALTDSLSETYQMEIYGDRVDAATLKATIEINGEEQTIGVKGSDTPATLTVRYVVGAQDAVVTPSYDTIVHASEVDDPNQDALKKAYVIRSNGTQPAVDDFMVNESNVQVAASDVSLLADAIADTVGTTFEETLKSKAGKEVASKFQLKEANLQSQAQYLDLVDATNGNAWVTTEQDVTIYLPFPKETDANTTFYLAHFDGLDRNTSVDAMEAAVESKVPTVTKVAADQYGVYFEASDFSPYVLVWDTTKTQPTTPDDDNDDDNNNDNNNATTTNNNNTSTTNVSVNNNAAAAAPAATAAIPQTGDAMPVGLLGGVAVVAAAAFAALFVLRKRKHND
;
A
#
# COMPACT_ATOMS: atom_id res chain seq x y z
N MET A 1 12.43 -24.01 55.13
CA MET A 1 12.73 -23.34 56.42
C MET A 1 12.53 -21.84 56.22
N LEU A 2 12.07 -21.14 57.26
CA LEU A 2 11.95 -19.67 57.34
C LEU A 2 13.04 -19.15 58.31
N PRO A 3 13.24 -17.82 58.53
CA PRO A 3 12.48 -16.67 58.02
C PRO A 3 13.27 -15.48 57.42
N PHE A 4 12.54 -14.66 56.65
CA PHE A 4 12.46 -13.19 56.66
C PHE A 4 13.56 -12.32 57.33
N ALA A 5 13.91 -11.22 56.65
CA ALA A 5 13.46 -9.88 57.07
C ALA A 5 13.39 -8.92 55.86
N ALA A 6 12.40 -8.03 55.85
CA ALA A 6 12.25 -6.93 54.89
C ALA A 6 11.83 -5.66 55.65
N PHE A 7 12.03 -4.48 55.06
CA PHE A 7 11.33 -3.23 55.38
C PHE A 7 11.32 -2.34 54.12
N ALA A 8 10.33 -1.44 54.00
CA ALA A 8 9.92 -0.81 52.74
C ALA A 8 9.67 0.72 52.89
N GLU A 9 9.22 1.32 51.78
CA GLU A 9 8.52 2.62 51.65
C GLU A 9 9.34 3.93 51.85
N ASP A 10 9.64 4.61 50.73
CA ASP A 10 9.13 5.92 50.26
C ASP A 10 8.66 7.02 51.27
N PRO A 11 8.54 8.33 50.89
CA PRO A 11 8.26 8.85 49.53
C PRO A 11 9.02 10.11 49.02
N GLU A 12 8.81 10.39 47.72
CA GLU A 12 8.60 11.69 47.03
C GLU A 12 9.24 13.00 47.56
N ASN A 13 9.88 13.79 46.68
CA ASN A 13 9.20 14.87 45.92
C ASN A 13 10.17 15.65 44.97
N ASP A 14 9.58 16.48 44.10
CA ASP A 14 10.04 17.49 43.12
C ASP A 14 11.46 18.14 43.16
N GLY A 15 11.76 18.94 42.11
CA GLY A 15 12.10 20.33 42.47
C GLY A 15 12.99 21.24 41.64
N SER A 16 13.57 20.88 40.49
CA SER A 16 14.32 21.82 39.58
C SER A 16 15.60 22.50 40.15
N GLY A 17 16.41 23.15 39.28
CA GLY A 17 17.52 24.02 39.72
C GLY A 17 18.69 24.19 38.74
N SER A 18 18.69 25.28 37.96
CA SER A 18 19.73 25.59 36.95
C SER A 18 20.91 26.43 37.50
N THR A 19 21.90 26.70 36.63
CA THR A 19 23.05 27.63 36.71
C THR A 19 24.39 27.11 37.30
N GLY A 20 25.56 27.48 36.74
CA GLY A 20 25.78 28.13 35.44
C GLY A 20 27.17 28.76 35.20
N SER A 21 27.57 28.79 33.92
CA SER A 21 28.42 29.78 33.21
C SER A 21 29.82 30.20 33.72
N ALA A 22 30.79 30.20 32.79
CA ALA A 22 31.70 31.33 32.58
C ALA A 22 32.24 31.36 31.14
N THR A 23 32.27 32.53 30.49
CA THR A 23 32.79 32.75 29.11
C THR A 23 33.74 33.95 29.05
N THR A 24 34.62 34.01 28.03
CA THR A 24 35.33 35.23 27.63
C THR A 24 35.66 35.23 26.14
N GLU A 25 35.25 36.27 25.40
CA GLU A 25 35.71 36.59 24.04
C GLU A 25 36.93 37.55 24.05
N LYS A 26 37.76 37.59 22.99
CA LYS A 26 37.67 38.67 21.96
C LYS A 26 38.73 38.68 20.84
N THR A 27 38.21 38.88 19.62
CA THR A 27 38.80 39.57 18.44
C THR A 27 39.96 38.95 17.63
N PRO A 28 40.08 39.25 16.32
CA PRO A 28 40.84 38.45 15.35
C PRO A 28 42.16 39.09 14.85
N GLY A 29 42.99 38.31 14.14
CA GLY A 29 44.21 38.78 13.47
C GLY A 29 44.70 37.88 12.33
N GLU A 30 44.80 38.47 11.14
CA GLU A 30 45.55 38.14 9.90
C GLU A 30 46.29 36.78 9.75
N ILE A 31 45.97 36.07 8.66
CA ILE A 31 46.78 34.97 8.10
C ILE A 31 47.71 35.52 6.99
N PRO A 32 49.03 35.27 7.01
CA PRO A 32 49.94 35.67 5.93
C PRO A 32 49.93 34.68 4.74
N PRO A 33 50.14 35.13 3.49
CA PRO A 33 49.94 34.31 2.30
C PRO A 33 51.15 33.46 1.85
N SER A 34 50.84 32.23 1.43
CA SER A 34 51.48 31.41 0.37
C SER A 34 52.99 31.50 0.09
N ALA A 35 53.69 30.41 0.41
CA ALA A 35 54.68 29.76 -0.48
C ALA A 35 54.81 28.27 -0.08
N GLY A 36 54.91 27.29 -0.97
CA GLY A 36 54.84 27.33 -2.43
C GLY A 36 55.53 26.11 -3.03
N VAL A 37 54.77 25.10 -3.45
CA VAL A 37 55.27 23.90 -4.17
C VAL A 37 54.32 23.60 -5.31
N GLU A 38 54.81 23.73 -6.54
CA GLU A 38 54.09 23.26 -7.74
C GLU A 38 54.26 21.75 -7.90
N LEU A 39 53.19 21.06 -8.26
CA LEU A 39 53.26 19.80 -9.01
C LEU A 39 52.68 20.07 -10.39
N LEU A 40 53.51 19.93 -11.42
CA LEU A 40 53.16 20.14 -12.82
C LEU A 40 52.67 18.83 -13.44
N GLY A 41 51.68 18.90 -14.35
CA GLY A 41 51.45 17.83 -15.33
C GLY A 41 50.11 17.09 -15.31
N GLY A 42 48.99 17.79 -15.08
CA GLY A 42 47.67 17.30 -15.52
C GLY A 42 47.32 17.82 -16.91
N THR A 43 46.78 16.99 -17.80
CA THR A 43 46.08 17.47 -18.99
C THR A 43 44.82 18.25 -18.58
N PRO A 44 44.38 19.26 -19.34
CA PRO A 44 43.12 19.94 -19.05
C PRO A 44 41.97 18.94 -19.10
N ARG A 45 41.23 18.79 -17.99
CA ARG A 45 39.94 18.11 -18.01
C ARG A 45 38.98 18.96 -18.85
N ASN A 46 38.18 18.33 -19.70
CA ASN A 46 37.14 19.03 -20.45
C ASN A 46 35.99 19.33 -19.48
N LEU A 47 36.00 20.55 -18.93
CA LEU A 47 35.04 20.98 -17.92
C LEU A 47 33.66 21.24 -18.55
N GLY A 48 32.68 20.41 -18.20
CA GLY A 48 31.29 20.59 -18.57
C GLY A 48 30.72 21.86 -17.95
N ASN A 49 30.07 22.70 -18.76
CA ASN A 49 29.49 23.98 -18.32
C ASN A 49 27.97 23.91 -18.43
N TYR A 50 27.31 23.76 -17.29
CA TYR A 50 25.90 23.43 -17.23
C TYR A 50 25.05 24.59 -16.72
N LYS A 51 23.87 24.75 -17.32
CA LYS A 51 22.82 25.64 -16.85
C LYS A 51 21.51 24.88 -16.68
N VAL A 52 20.87 25.03 -15.53
CA VAL A 52 19.50 24.55 -15.29
C VAL A 52 18.63 25.74 -14.92
N ILE A 53 17.45 25.85 -15.52
CA ILE A 53 16.44 26.84 -15.17
C ILE A 53 15.33 26.13 -14.39
N VAL A 54 15.20 26.46 -13.12
CA VAL A 54 14.17 25.96 -12.21
C VAL A 54 13.07 27.00 -12.10
N GLN A 55 11.83 26.58 -12.30
CA GLN A 55 10.67 27.45 -12.46
C GLN A 55 9.41 26.81 -11.90
N ALA A 56 8.39 27.62 -11.58
CA ALA A 56 7.13 27.13 -11.04
C ALA A 56 5.97 27.29 -12.04
N VAL A 57 5.08 26.30 -12.09
CA VAL A 57 3.74 26.35 -12.69
C VAL A 57 2.71 26.30 -11.57
N ILE A 58 1.66 27.12 -11.68
CA ILE A 58 0.41 26.92 -10.93
C ILE A 58 -0.62 26.35 -11.91
N ARG A 59 -1.25 25.23 -11.52
CA ARG A 59 -2.39 24.62 -12.21
C ARG A 59 -3.66 24.68 -11.35
N ASP A 60 -4.82 24.66 -11.99
CA ASP A 60 -6.12 24.57 -11.29
C ASP A 60 -6.40 23.14 -10.80
N GLU A 61 -7.50 22.98 -10.06
CA GLU A 61 -7.97 21.70 -9.53
C GLU A 61 -8.16 20.61 -10.59
N SER A 62 -8.52 20.99 -11.82
CA SER A 62 -8.73 20.10 -12.97
C SER A 62 -7.43 19.77 -13.74
N GLY A 63 -6.29 20.31 -13.27
CA GLY A 63 -4.99 20.18 -13.91
C GLY A 63 -4.73 21.20 -15.03
N GLY A 64 -5.65 22.14 -15.27
CA GLY A 64 -5.51 23.19 -16.28
C GLY A 64 -4.45 24.24 -15.91
N TRP A 65 -3.83 24.86 -16.91
CA TRP A 65 -2.77 25.84 -16.70
C TRP A 65 -3.33 27.17 -16.20
N VAL A 66 -2.84 27.68 -15.06
CA VAL A 66 -3.29 28.95 -14.47
C VAL A 66 -2.21 30.03 -14.59
N SER A 67 -0.97 29.74 -14.19
CA SER A 67 0.14 30.70 -14.34
C SER A 67 1.53 30.05 -14.29
N THR A 68 2.56 30.83 -14.60
CA THR A 68 3.98 30.44 -14.52
C THR A 68 4.79 31.53 -13.85
N ASN A 69 5.72 31.14 -12.98
CA ASN A 69 6.65 32.03 -12.28
C ASN A 69 5.94 33.14 -11.46
N ALA A 70 4.71 32.88 -11.02
CA ALA A 70 3.93 33.77 -10.17
C ALA A 70 4.35 33.71 -8.69
N LEU A 71 4.92 32.58 -8.25
CA LEU A 71 5.42 32.39 -6.89
C LEU A 71 6.75 33.13 -6.68
N PRO A 72 6.86 34.08 -5.72
CA PRO A 72 8.12 34.74 -5.44
C PRO A 72 9.17 33.73 -4.93
N SER A 73 10.31 33.64 -5.60
CA SER A 73 11.48 32.90 -5.10
C SER A 73 11.91 33.47 -3.74
N LYS A 74 12.16 32.60 -2.75
CA LYS A 74 12.83 32.99 -1.50
C LYS A 74 14.24 33.50 -1.84
N PHE A 75 14.80 34.44 -1.08
CA PHE A 75 16.10 35.05 -1.38
C PHE A 75 17.28 34.10 -1.07
N PHE A 76 17.42 33.05 -1.88
CA PHE A 76 18.57 32.14 -1.90
C PHE A 76 19.52 32.54 -3.04
N ASN A 77 20.73 32.95 -2.67
CA ASN A 77 21.84 33.23 -3.58
C ASN A 77 23.09 32.66 -2.93
N GLY A 78 23.57 31.53 -3.44
CA GLY A 78 24.56 30.72 -2.74
C GLY A 78 25.02 29.52 -3.55
N THR A 79 25.88 28.72 -2.93
CA THR A 79 26.53 27.57 -3.54
C THR A 79 26.05 26.29 -2.85
N THR A 80 25.55 25.30 -3.60
CA THR A 80 25.35 23.93 -3.09
C THR A 80 26.35 22.96 -3.70
N ALA A 81 26.64 21.87 -2.99
CA ALA A 81 27.44 20.78 -3.51
C ALA A 81 26.69 20.01 -4.60
N GLY A 82 27.43 19.41 -5.52
CA GLY A 82 26.91 18.47 -6.50
C GLY A 82 28.00 17.53 -7.01
N GLY A 83 27.59 16.40 -7.56
CA GLY A 83 28.48 15.45 -8.23
C GLY A 83 28.16 15.33 -9.72
N SER A 84 28.91 14.44 -10.39
CA SER A 84 28.73 14.01 -11.78
C SER A 84 29.15 12.55 -11.88
N SER A 85 28.46 11.76 -12.71
CA SER A 85 28.87 10.38 -12.98
C SER A 85 30.14 10.36 -13.86
N GLY A 86 31.23 9.84 -13.31
CA GLY A 86 32.54 9.72 -13.96
C GLY A 86 33.63 9.30 -12.97
N ASP A 87 34.75 8.80 -13.49
CA ASP A 87 35.81 7.92 -12.92
C ASP A 87 36.43 8.27 -11.54
N ALA A 88 35.98 9.31 -10.84
CA ALA A 88 36.41 9.65 -9.48
C ALA A 88 35.34 10.39 -8.65
N GLY A 89 34.05 10.31 -9.02
CA GLY A 89 32.95 10.97 -8.30
C GLY A 89 33.13 12.48 -8.19
N SER A 90 33.39 13.17 -9.31
CA SER A 90 33.96 14.52 -9.27
C SER A 90 33.04 15.54 -8.58
N SER A 91 33.48 16.05 -7.43
CA SER A 91 32.78 17.08 -6.68
C SER A 91 32.85 18.43 -7.41
N GLY A 92 31.69 18.96 -7.80
CA GLY A 92 31.54 20.34 -8.27
C GLY A 92 30.58 21.14 -7.39
N SER A 93 30.15 22.29 -7.88
CA SER A 93 29.27 23.18 -7.13
C SER A 93 28.28 23.91 -8.02
N TRP A 94 27.01 23.92 -7.61
CA TRP A 94 25.95 24.71 -8.25
C TRP A 94 25.88 26.10 -7.65
N GLN A 95 26.04 27.12 -8.48
CA GLN A 95 25.81 28.52 -8.11
C GLN A 95 24.36 28.90 -8.42
N TRP A 96 23.60 29.24 -7.40
CA TRP A 96 22.17 29.56 -7.48
C TRP A 96 21.96 31.05 -7.65
N THR A 97 21.42 31.45 -8.80
CA THR A 97 21.03 32.84 -9.10
C THR A 97 19.50 32.93 -9.18
N ALA A 98 18.87 33.52 -8.17
CA ALA A 98 17.43 33.82 -8.19
C ALA A 98 17.06 34.75 -9.36
N GLN A 99 15.88 34.53 -9.93
CA GLN A 99 15.27 35.26 -11.04
C GLN A 99 13.77 35.42 -10.76
N ASP A 100 13.07 36.29 -11.50
CA ASP A 100 11.64 36.54 -11.28
C ASP A 100 10.81 35.24 -11.36
N GLY A 101 10.40 34.73 -10.19
CA GLY A 101 9.63 33.50 -10.01
C GLY A 101 10.40 32.16 -10.06
N GLY A 102 11.73 32.17 -10.11
CA GLY A 102 12.52 30.95 -10.24
C GLY A 102 14.03 31.15 -10.04
N TYR A 103 14.83 30.21 -10.56
CA TYR A 103 16.29 30.20 -10.41
C TYR A 103 16.99 29.78 -11.70
N THR A 104 18.13 30.42 -11.98
CA THR A 104 19.17 29.84 -12.83
C THR A 104 20.24 29.24 -11.93
N LEU A 105 20.48 27.93 -12.07
CA LEU A 105 21.64 27.24 -11.53
C LEU A 105 22.71 27.22 -12.62
N THR A 106 23.95 27.57 -12.28
CA THR A 106 25.12 27.33 -13.14
C THR A 106 26.17 26.55 -12.38
N GLY A 107 26.68 25.49 -12.99
CA GLY A 107 27.68 24.61 -12.39
C GLY A 107 28.73 24.17 -13.40
N GLN A 108 29.95 23.95 -12.91
CA GLN A 108 31.09 23.53 -13.71
C GLN A 108 31.69 22.28 -13.08
N PHE A 109 31.82 21.20 -13.88
CA PHE A 109 32.17 19.85 -13.40
C PHE A 109 33.20 19.19 -14.33
N ASP A 110 33.95 18.21 -13.80
CA ASP A 110 35.08 17.58 -14.49
C ASP A 110 34.69 16.49 -15.51
N SER A 111 33.42 16.08 -15.54
CA SER A 111 32.86 15.03 -16.41
C SER A 111 31.56 15.48 -17.09
N HIS A 112 31.14 14.72 -18.11
CA HIS A 112 30.09 15.14 -19.06
C HIS A 112 28.70 14.53 -18.81
N ALA A 113 28.54 13.63 -17.84
CA ALA A 113 27.32 12.85 -17.64
C ALA A 113 26.70 13.08 -16.24
N ASN A 114 25.38 12.96 -16.19
CA ASN A 114 24.51 12.93 -14.98
C ASN A 114 25.06 13.75 -13.81
N VAL A 115 25.06 15.08 -13.97
CA VAL A 115 25.31 15.98 -12.84
C VAL A 115 24.09 16.03 -11.93
N TRP A 116 24.32 16.03 -10.62
CA TRP A 116 23.28 16.15 -9.58
C TRP A 116 23.67 17.26 -8.59
N GLY A 117 22.78 17.62 -7.68
CA GLY A 117 23.05 18.64 -6.67
C GLY A 117 22.18 18.47 -5.44
N ASN A 118 22.73 18.72 -4.25
CA ASN A 118 21.98 18.49 -3.02
C ASN A 118 21.17 19.73 -2.66
N LEU A 119 19.86 19.56 -2.54
CA LEU A 119 18.94 20.52 -1.93
C LEU A 119 17.91 19.76 -1.10
N LYS A 120 17.96 19.94 0.22
CA LYS A 120 16.94 19.41 1.12
C LYS A 120 15.66 20.25 1.00
N TYR A 121 14.50 19.60 0.85
CA TYR A 121 13.17 20.23 0.80
C TYR A 121 13.03 21.28 -0.33
N PRO A 122 12.85 20.89 -1.60
CA PRO A 122 12.82 21.83 -2.75
C PRO A 122 11.63 22.80 -2.74
N THR A 123 10.57 22.45 -2.02
CA THR A 123 9.48 23.35 -1.56
C THR A 123 10.03 24.66 -0.95
N SER A 124 11.18 24.61 -0.27
CA SER A 124 11.88 25.75 0.36
C SER A 124 12.35 26.83 -0.62
N LEU A 125 12.32 26.60 -1.94
CA LEU A 125 12.75 27.58 -2.94
C LEU A 125 11.74 28.71 -3.17
N TRP A 126 10.45 28.51 -2.91
CA TRP A 126 9.42 29.53 -3.17
C TRP A 126 8.70 29.99 -1.90
N ASN A 127 8.32 31.26 -1.86
CA ASN A 127 7.21 31.70 -1.03
C ASN A 127 5.93 31.30 -1.76
N TYR A 128 5.31 30.23 -1.28
CA TYR A 128 3.96 29.82 -1.64
C TYR A 128 3.18 29.62 -0.35
N ASP A 129 1.87 29.83 -0.42
CA ASP A 129 0.97 29.53 0.67
C ASP A 129 0.61 28.04 0.59
N THR A 130 0.84 27.29 1.67
CA THR A 130 0.61 25.84 1.72
C THR A 130 -0.87 25.48 1.78
N ASP A 131 -1.73 26.45 2.08
CA ASP A 131 -3.16 26.23 2.33
C ASP A 131 -3.98 26.66 1.10
N GLU A 132 -3.50 27.63 0.32
CA GLU A 132 -3.95 27.88 -1.06
C GLU A 132 -3.39 26.87 -2.09
N LEU A 133 -2.15 26.40 -1.93
CA LEU A 133 -1.43 25.62 -2.95
C LEU A 133 -0.80 24.34 -2.40
N GLN A 134 -1.09 23.21 -3.05
CA GLN A 134 -0.40 21.93 -2.83
C GLN A 134 0.68 21.72 -3.89
N PHE A 135 1.85 21.22 -3.47
CA PHE A 135 2.87 20.77 -4.42
C PHE A 135 2.49 19.39 -4.99
N MET A 136 2.61 19.21 -6.30
CA MET A 136 2.14 18.01 -7.01
C MET A 136 3.25 17.16 -7.62
N GLY A 137 4.50 17.63 -7.61
CA GLY A 137 5.62 16.95 -8.27
C GLY A 137 6.28 17.77 -9.38
N ILE A 138 7.15 17.11 -10.14
CA ILE A 138 8.01 17.75 -11.14
C ILE A 138 7.56 17.36 -12.55
N GLY A 139 7.41 18.36 -13.43
CA GLY A 139 7.09 18.18 -14.85
C GLY A 139 8.35 17.97 -15.71
N LYS A 140 8.27 17.02 -16.66
CA LYS A 140 9.37 16.64 -17.59
C LYS A 140 9.88 17.77 -18.49
N ASN A 141 9.06 18.79 -18.76
CA ASN A 141 9.32 19.83 -19.74
C ASN A 141 9.14 21.25 -19.17
N SER A 142 9.63 22.25 -19.89
CA SER A 142 9.39 23.66 -19.55
C SER A 142 7.89 23.99 -19.57
N TYR A 143 7.38 24.61 -18.50
CA TYR A 143 5.99 24.99 -18.28
C TYR A 143 4.94 23.84 -18.35
N SER A 144 5.39 22.60 -18.14
CA SER A 144 4.52 21.42 -18.04
C SER A 144 3.60 21.48 -16.81
N THR A 145 2.30 21.16 -17.00
CA THR A 145 1.30 20.95 -15.94
C THR A 145 1.09 19.47 -15.59
N GLU A 146 1.66 18.57 -16.39
CA GLU A 146 1.62 17.12 -16.19
C GLU A 146 2.72 16.72 -15.21
N VAL A 147 2.31 16.10 -14.11
CA VAL A 147 3.23 15.52 -13.12
C VAL A 147 3.91 14.32 -13.76
N ALA A 148 5.24 14.39 -13.88
CA ALA A 148 6.03 13.31 -14.45
C ALA A 148 6.74 12.45 -13.39
N TYR A 149 6.83 12.98 -12.17
CA TYR A 149 7.39 12.37 -10.96
C TYR A 149 6.56 12.91 -9.79
N SER A 150 5.79 12.05 -9.12
CA SER A 150 4.67 12.40 -8.24
C SER A 150 4.93 12.30 -6.74
N ASP A 151 6.01 11.64 -6.35
CA ASP A 151 6.12 11.01 -5.02
C ASP A 151 6.95 11.87 -4.06
N ASP A 152 6.74 11.69 -2.75
CA ASP A 152 7.08 12.64 -1.68
C ASP A 152 8.48 13.28 -1.77
N VAL A 153 8.55 14.50 -2.30
CA VAL A 153 9.79 15.25 -2.51
C VAL A 153 10.27 16.03 -1.28
N ASP A 154 9.52 16.06 -0.17
CA ASP A 154 10.07 16.53 1.10
C ASP A 154 10.95 15.45 1.76
N SER A 155 10.97 14.23 1.21
CA SER A 155 12.13 13.33 1.37
C SER A 155 13.39 13.98 0.75
N SER A 156 14.48 14.06 1.54
CA SER A 156 15.73 14.66 1.05
C SER A 156 16.38 13.88 -0.09
N PHE A 157 16.07 12.59 -0.18
CA PHE A 157 16.67 11.61 -1.08
C PHE A 157 16.30 11.84 -2.54
N LEU A 158 15.07 12.30 -2.84
CA LEU A 158 14.59 12.41 -4.22
C LEU A 158 15.16 13.62 -4.98
N PHE A 159 15.52 14.72 -4.31
CA PHE A 159 16.25 15.81 -4.99
C PHE A 159 17.71 15.40 -5.26
N GLU A 160 18.35 14.70 -4.33
CA GLU A 160 19.73 14.21 -4.48
C GLU A 160 19.83 13.18 -5.63
N ARG A 161 18.82 12.32 -5.81
CA ARG A 161 18.73 11.37 -6.93
C ARG A 161 18.25 11.98 -8.26
N ASN A 162 17.82 13.25 -8.29
CA ASN A 162 17.40 13.95 -9.51
C ASN A 162 18.61 14.37 -10.36
N SER A 163 19.31 13.38 -10.93
CA SER A 163 20.31 13.58 -11.97
C SER A 163 19.74 14.41 -13.12
N TYR A 164 20.43 15.48 -13.50
CA TYR A 164 20.16 16.19 -14.74
C TYR A 164 20.87 15.41 -15.87
N PRO A 165 20.15 14.74 -16.80
CA PRO A 165 20.74 13.92 -17.85
C PRO A 165 21.20 14.81 -19.02
N LEU A 166 22.08 15.76 -18.69
CA LEU A 166 22.60 16.81 -19.55
C LEU A 166 23.61 16.22 -20.56
N GLY A 167 23.11 15.41 -21.50
CA GLY A 167 23.87 14.63 -22.49
C GLY A 167 24.63 15.45 -23.55
N VAL A 168 24.93 16.72 -23.30
CA VAL A 168 25.78 17.59 -24.11
C VAL A 168 26.66 18.46 -23.21
N ALA A 169 27.94 18.61 -23.59
CA ALA A 169 28.98 19.29 -22.79
C ALA A 169 28.70 20.77 -22.43
N SER A 170 27.70 21.38 -23.07
CA SER A 170 27.08 22.62 -22.60
C SER A 170 25.61 22.66 -23.03
N GLY A 171 24.71 22.89 -22.08
CA GLY A 171 23.27 22.84 -22.30
C GLY A 171 22.50 23.76 -21.35
N THR A 172 21.24 24.03 -21.69
CA THR A 172 20.28 24.68 -20.79
C THR A 172 19.06 23.80 -20.65
N GLU A 173 18.96 23.10 -19.52
CA GLU A 173 17.75 22.33 -19.17
C GLU A 173 16.75 23.17 -18.39
N TRP A 174 15.51 22.67 -18.34
CA TRP A 174 14.42 23.23 -17.56
C TRP A 174 13.92 22.18 -16.55
N ARG A 175 13.52 22.62 -15.36
CA ARG A 175 12.74 21.82 -14.41
C ARG A 175 11.56 22.63 -13.93
N THR A 176 10.36 22.08 -14.12
CA THR A 176 9.11 22.77 -13.80
C THR A 176 8.51 22.14 -12.55
N TYR A 177 8.42 22.92 -11.48
CA TYR A 177 7.80 22.55 -10.22
C TYR A 177 6.31 22.85 -10.31
N ILE A 178 5.47 21.83 -10.14
CA ILE A 178 4.03 21.93 -10.35
C ILE A 178 3.35 22.12 -9.01
N PHE A 179 2.79 23.30 -8.80
CA PHE A 179 1.86 23.59 -7.73
C PHE A 179 0.45 23.52 -8.30
N GLN A 180 -0.47 22.91 -7.56
CA GLN A 180 -1.89 22.92 -7.86
C GLN A 180 -2.59 23.78 -6.83
N GLN A 181 -3.54 24.60 -7.29
CA GLN A 181 -4.51 25.22 -6.40
C GLN A 181 -5.24 24.10 -5.66
N LYS A 182 -5.12 24.10 -4.33
CA LYS A 182 -6.05 23.35 -3.50
C LYS A 182 -7.44 23.88 -3.85
N GLY A 183 -8.43 22.99 -3.95
CA GLY A 183 -9.82 23.43 -3.85
C GLY A 183 -9.93 24.25 -2.56
N PRO A 184 -10.63 25.40 -2.57
CA PRO A 184 -10.53 26.40 -1.53
C PRO A 184 -10.69 25.74 -0.16
N SER A 185 -9.72 26.00 0.73
CA SER A 185 -9.82 25.60 2.13
C SER A 185 -11.21 25.97 2.64
N ALA A 186 -11.90 25.00 3.25
CA ALA A 186 -13.29 25.16 3.66
C ALA A 186 -13.42 26.50 4.39
N PRO A 187 -14.23 27.44 3.87
CA PRO A 187 -14.09 28.85 4.20
C PRO A 187 -14.23 29.02 5.71
N ALA A 188 -13.15 29.48 6.35
CA ALA A 188 -13.03 29.50 7.80
C ALA A 188 -14.31 30.06 8.42
N ILE A 189 -14.98 29.23 9.21
CA ILE A 189 -16.34 29.51 9.67
C ILE A 189 -16.28 30.84 10.45
N PRO A 190 -16.99 31.89 9.99
CA PRO A 190 -16.78 33.23 10.52
C PRO A 190 -17.34 33.35 11.93
N ASP A 191 -16.59 33.95 12.86
CA ASP A 191 -17.10 34.30 14.19
C ASP A 191 -18.48 34.97 14.09
N PRO A 192 -19.50 34.54 14.88
CA PRO A 192 -20.80 35.20 14.86
C PRO A 192 -20.65 36.69 15.21
N THR A 193 -21.19 37.54 14.35
CA THR A 193 -21.18 39.00 14.49
C THR A 193 -22.46 39.49 15.17
N PRO A 194 -22.49 40.72 15.72
CA PRO A 194 -23.73 41.33 16.20
C PRO A 194 -24.82 41.37 15.12
N ASP A 195 -24.45 41.70 13.87
CA ASP A 195 -25.37 41.73 12.73
C ASP A 195 -25.98 40.35 12.43
N ASP A 196 -25.28 39.23 12.72
CA ASP A 196 -25.87 37.88 12.60
C ASP A 196 -26.94 37.65 13.68
N LEU A 197 -26.72 38.10 14.91
CA LEU A 197 -27.68 37.96 16.02
C LEU A 197 -28.97 38.74 15.76
N ASP A 198 -28.87 39.95 15.18
CA ASP A 198 -30.03 40.75 14.76
C ASP A 198 -30.90 40.01 13.72
N ASN A 199 -30.31 39.14 12.91
CA ASN A 199 -31.03 38.35 11.89
C ASN A 199 -31.70 37.07 12.43
N LEU A 200 -31.34 36.60 13.65
CA LEU A 200 -31.98 35.43 14.27
C LEU A 200 -33.42 35.72 14.74
N GLY A 201 -33.76 36.99 14.96
CA GLY A 201 -35.07 37.43 15.43
C GLY A 201 -35.30 37.25 16.94
N GLU A 202 -36.56 37.10 17.34
CA GLU A 202 -36.96 37.16 18.76
C GLU A 202 -36.72 35.84 19.53
N ILE A 203 -35.45 35.49 19.75
CA ILE A 203 -35.02 34.20 20.34
C ILE A 203 -34.88 34.17 21.87
N VAL A 204 -35.08 35.30 22.56
CA VAL A 204 -35.05 35.37 24.04
C VAL A 204 -36.46 35.45 24.60
N ASN A 205 -36.86 34.42 25.37
CA ASN A 205 -38.14 34.40 26.07
C ASN A 205 -38.05 35.23 27.36
N ILE A 206 -39.07 36.04 27.67
CA ILE A 206 -39.16 36.80 28.92
C ILE A 206 -40.46 36.43 29.63
N ILE A 207 -40.36 35.84 30.83
CA ILE A 207 -41.47 35.15 31.52
C ILE A 207 -41.74 35.75 32.91
N CYS A 208 -42.98 36.17 33.15
CA CYS A 208 -43.45 36.64 34.46
C CYS A 208 -43.72 35.47 35.43
N THR A 209 -42.83 35.21 36.37
CA THR A 209 -42.92 34.12 37.37
C THR A 209 -44.11 34.25 38.33
N THR A 210 -44.66 35.45 38.47
CA THR A 210 -45.60 35.79 39.55
C THR A 210 -47.06 35.69 39.13
N ASN A 211 -47.36 35.88 37.84
CA ASN A 211 -48.71 35.95 37.30
C ASN A 211 -48.73 35.77 35.76
N THR A 212 -48.20 34.64 35.28
CA THR A 212 -48.18 34.26 33.84
C THR A 212 -49.55 34.41 33.17
N ALA A 213 -50.63 34.15 33.92
CA ALA A 213 -52.03 34.24 33.49
C ALA A 213 -52.55 35.67 33.21
N GLN A 214 -51.76 36.71 33.50
CA GLN A 214 -52.09 38.11 33.15
C GLN A 214 -50.93 38.83 32.45
N HIS A 215 -49.70 38.36 32.63
CA HIS A 215 -48.51 38.83 31.94
C HIS A 215 -47.92 37.64 31.14
N PRO A 216 -48.33 37.46 29.87
CA PRO A 216 -47.86 36.35 29.04
C PRO A 216 -46.35 36.46 28.78
N THR A 217 -45.75 35.35 28.36
CA THR A 217 -44.40 35.38 27.78
C THR A 217 -44.37 36.35 26.60
N ILE A 218 -43.35 37.19 26.54
CA ILE A 218 -42.98 37.92 25.33
C ILE A 218 -41.62 37.44 24.85
N THR A 219 -41.41 37.48 23.55
CA THR A 219 -40.15 37.19 22.88
C THR A 219 -39.37 38.49 22.63
N SER A 220 -38.05 38.39 22.48
CA SER A 220 -37.16 39.52 22.21
C SER A 220 -35.93 39.08 21.43
N GLU A 221 -35.41 39.99 20.59
CA GLU A 221 -34.06 39.93 20.03
C GLU A 221 -32.97 39.98 21.13
N VAL A 222 -31.72 39.67 20.77
CA VAL A 222 -30.58 39.77 21.70
C VAL A 222 -30.20 41.24 21.91
N ILE A 223 -30.66 41.83 23.00
CA ILE A 223 -30.47 43.26 23.29
C ILE A 223 -29.07 43.54 23.83
N GLY A 224 -28.36 44.48 23.21
CA GLY A 224 -27.21 45.18 23.82
C GLY A 224 -25.96 45.24 22.95
N SER A 225 -24.80 45.49 23.56
CA SER A 225 -23.49 45.48 22.92
C SER A 225 -22.65 44.27 23.35
N LYS A 226 -21.99 43.62 22.39
CA LYS A 226 -20.97 42.58 22.64
C LYS A 226 -19.93 43.08 23.65
N ASP A 227 -19.45 42.16 24.50
CA ASP A 227 -18.51 42.35 25.61
C ASP A 227 -19.02 43.16 26.82
N ILE A 228 -20.25 43.69 26.78
CA ILE A 228 -20.89 44.41 27.89
C ILE A 228 -22.19 43.73 28.32
N ASP A 229 -23.08 43.47 27.34
CA ASP A 229 -24.43 42.96 27.58
C ASP A 229 -24.57 41.47 27.23
N TYR A 230 -23.70 40.96 26.34
CA TYR A 230 -23.52 39.55 26.02
C TYR A 230 -22.10 39.27 25.54
N THR A 231 -21.66 38.01 25.58
CA THR A 231 -20.45 37.51 24.91
C THR A 231 -20.79 36.42 23.90
N ILE A 232 -19.85 36.17 22.98
CA ILE A 232 -19.94 35.10 21.98
C ILE A 232 -18.66 34.26 22.12
N THR A 233 -18.83 32.95 22.29
CA THR A 233 -17.73 31.97 22.39
C THR A 233 -17.80 31.05 21.18
N HIS A 234 -16.71 30.94 20.45
CA HIS A 234 -16.56 30.17 19.22
C HIS A 234 -15.13 29.61 19.20
N GLU A 235 -14.96 28.34 18.86
CA GLU A 235 -13.65 27.72 18.67
C GLU A 235 -13.28 27.75 17.18
N GLU A 236 -11.98 27.81 16.87
CA GLU A 236 -11.51 28.07 15.51
C GLU A 236 -11.95 26.97 14.53
N ASN A 237 -12.77 27.33 13.54
CA ASN A 237 -13.44 26.44 12.57
C ASN A 237 -14.49 25.48 13.16
N ALA A 238 -15.05 25.75 14.33
CA ALA A 238 -16.18 25.00 14.86
C ALA A 238 -17.47 25.27 14.06
N ALA A 239 -18.28 24.24 13.80
CA ALA A 239 -19.62 24.42 13.21
C ALA A 239 -20.66 24.97 14.21
N THR A 240 -20.27 25.23 15.46
CA THR A 240 -21.14 25.65 16.56
C THR A 240 -20.53 26.77 17.39
N ALA A 241 -21.37 27.69 17.86
CA ALA A 241 -20.98 28.80 18.73
C ALA A 241 -21.99 28.99 19.87
N THR A 242 -21.57 29.60 20.97
CA THR A 242 -22.43 29.89 22.13
C THR A 242 -22.47 31.38 22.44
N VAL A 243 -23.67 31.97 22.44
CA VAL A 243 -23.92 33.31 22.97
C VAL A 243 -24.26 33.20 24.45
N THR A 244 -23.74 34.10 25.29
CA THR A 244 -24.05 34.17 26.72
C THR A 244 -24.53 35.56 27.09
N ILE A 245 -25.76 35.68 27.62
CA ILE A 245 -26.34 36.96 28.06
C ILE A 245 -25.76 37.33 29.42
N ILE A 246 -25.18 38.53 29.50
CA ILE A 246 -24.55 39.10 30.71
C ILE A 246 -25.49 40.09 31.41
N ASN A 247 -26.23 40.91 30.64
CA ASN A 247 -27.06 41.99 31.18
C ASN A 247 -28.56 41.69 31.05
N ALA A 248 -29.07 40.83 31.94
CA ALA A 248 -30.49 40.45 31.99
C ALA A 248 -31.45 41.63 32.29
N ASP A 249 -30.98 42.73 32.91
CA ASP A 249 -31.81 43.90 33.22
C ASP A 249 -32.35 44.63 31.97
N LEU A 250 -31.70 44.47 30.81
CA LEU A 250 -32.22 44.99 29.54
C LEU A 250 -33.56 44.35 29.16
N TYR A 251 -33.72 43.06 29.42
CA TYR A 251 -34.93 42.30 29.15
C TYR A 251 -36.01 42.60 30.20
N VAL A 252 -35.62 42.91 31.45
CA VAL A 252 -36.54 43.46 32.46
C VAL A 252 -37.10 44.81 32.00
N ALA A 253 -36.24 45.70 31.47
CA ALA A 253 -36.67 46.98 30.90
C ALA A 253 -37.61 46.77 29.70
N LYS A 254 -37.27 45.82 28.80
CA LYS A 254 -38.10 45.45 27.64
C LYS A 254 -39.49 44.94 28.05
N TYR A 255 -39.58 44.08 29.06
CA TYR A 255 -40.86 43.60 29.59
C TYR A 255 -41.71 44.74 30.13
N ASN A 256 -41.10 45.67 30.86
CA ASN A 256 -41.76 46.85 31.42
C ASN A 256 -42.24 47.87 30.37
N GLU A 257 -41.86 47.77 29.09
CA GLU A 257 -42.49 48.55 28.01
C GLU A 257 -43.97 48.16 27.81
N THR A 258 -44.32 46.90 28.08
CA THR A 258 -45.67 46.34 27.85
C THR A 258 -46.38 46.03 29.17
N TYR A 259 -45.67 45.43 30.14
CA TYR A 259 -46.18 45.01 31.43
C TYR A 259 -45.38 45.66 32.55
N VAL A 260 -45.86 46.82 33.02
CA VAL A 260 -45.18 47.63 34.04
C VAL A 260 -45.05 46.93 35.41
N ASP A 261 -44.18 47.47 36.26
CA ASP A 261 -43.96 47.08 37.65
C ASP A 261 -43.37 45.66 37.86
N HIS A 262 -42.44 45.26 36.97
CA HIS A 262 -41.66 44.01 37.06
C HIS A 262 -40.16 44.23 37.37
N THR A 263 -39.52 43.27 38.06
CA THR A 263 -38.06 43.21 38.31
C THR A 263 -37.47 41.88 37.84
N LEU A 264 -36.14 41.72 37.76
CA LEU A 264 -35.50 40.41 37.53
C LEU A 264 -35.85 39.43 38.66
N ASP A 265 -35.95 38.13 38.35
CA ASP A 265 -36.18 37.07 39.34
C ASP A 265 -34.93 36.18 39.56
N ASN A 266 -33.95 36.77 40.23
CA ASN A 266 -32.58 36.24 40.43
C ASN A 266 -32.51 34.82 41.03
N ASP A 267 -33.57 34.32 41.66
CA ASP A 267 -33.65 32.95 42.19
C ASP A 267 -33.79 31.89 41.08
N THR A 268 -33.94 32.30 39.82
CA THR A 268 -34.24 31.42 38.66
C THR A 268 -33.32 31.62 37.44
N THR A 269 -32.42 32.61 37.47
CA THR A 269 -31.49 32.90 36.36
C THR A 269 -30.22 32.05 36.46
N ALA A 270 -30.29 30.80 35.99
CA ALA A 270 -29.12 29.99 35.63
C ALA A 270 -28.63 30.35 34.20
N ASP A 271 -27.42 29.90 33.85
CA ASP A 271 -26.63 30.28 32.67
C ASP A 271 -27.44 30.57 31.39
N LEU A 272 -27.66 31.88 31.13
CA LEU A 272 -28.46 32.39 30.02
C LEU A 272 -27.70 32.27 28.69
N THR A 273 -27.69 31.06 28.12
CA THR A 273 -26.97 30.75 26.88
C THR A 273 -27.91 30.53 25.69
N ILE A 274 -27.36 30.66 24.48
CA ILE A 274 -28.00 30.32 23.21
C ILE A 274 -26.96 29.60 22.34
N GLY A 275 -27.28 28.41 21.87
CA GLY A 275 -26.48 27.66 20.91
C GLY A 275 -26.78 28.10 19.47
N LEU A 276 -25.73 28.27 18.67
CA LEU A 276 -25.79 28.56 17.24
C LEU A 276 -25.11 27.44 16.44
N VAL A 277 -25.60 27.18 15.23
CA VAL A 277 -25.04 26.24 14.25
C VAL A 277 -24.81 26.97 12.92
N TYR A 278 -23.65 26.81 12.31
CA TYR A 278 -23.36 27.42 11.01
C TYR A 278 -23.96 26.58 9.87
N ASP A 279 -24.80 27.21 9.06
CA ASP A 279 -25.33 26.63 7.83
C ASP A 279 -24.39 26.98 6.66
N ASP A 280 -23.65 25.98 6.18
CA ASP A 280 -22.67 26.15 5.10
C ASP A 280 -23.32 26.28 3.71
N ASP A 281 -24.58 25.89 3.52
CA ASP A 281 -25.32 26.10 2.26
C ASP A 281 -25.81 27.56 2.14
N THR A 282 -26.26 28.18 3.24
CA THR A 282 -26.71 29.58 3.27
C THR A 282 -25.63 30.59 3.69
N LYS A 283 -24.51 30.11 4.25
CA LYS A 283 -23.41 30.89 4.85
C LYS A 283 -23.85 31.79 6.01
N GLN A 284 -24.82 31.33 6.81
CA GLN A 284 -25.38 32.08 7.94
C GLN A 284 -25.32 31.27 9.24
N TRP A 285 -25.21 31.98 10.36
CA TRP A 285 -25.45 31.37 11.67
C TRP A 285 -26.96 31.19 11.88
N THR A 286 -27.32 30.01 12.37
CA THR A 286 -28.70 29.60 12.66
C THR A 286 -28.84 29.13 14.09
N VAL A 287 -30.07 29.02 14.57
CA VAL A 287 -30.40 28.64 15.94
C VAL A 287 -30.26 27.11 16.13
N ALA A 288 -29.54 26.67 17.18
CA ALA A 288 -29.42 25.25 17.50
C ALA A 288 -30.76 24.63 17.93
N SER A 289 -31.00 23.37 17.57
CA SER A 289 -32.29 22.69 17.83
C SER A 289 -32.50 22.24 19.27
N ASP A 290 -31.43 22.17 20.06
CA ASP A 290 -31.37 21.67 21.44
C ASP A 290 -31.19 22.78 22.49
N ASN A 291 -30.41 23.83 22.18
CA ASN A 291 -30.18 25.01 23.05
C ASN A 291 -30.55 26.34 22.37
N GLY A 292 -31.64 26.36 21.61
CA GLY A 292 -31.95 27.47 20.68
C GLY A 292 -32.49 28.77 21.29
N THR A 293 -32.89 28.82 22.56
CA THR A 293 -33.54 30.00 23.14
C THR A 293 -33.17 30.21 24.60
N ALA A 294 -32.67 31.40 24.95
CA ALA A 294 -32.50 31.82 26.34
C ALA A 294 -33.87 32.20 26.96
N THR A 295 -33.99 32.07 28.29
CA THR A 295 -35.20 32.47 29.04
C THR A 295 -34.86 33.34 30.24
N VAL A 296 -35.29 34.60 30.21
CA VAL A 296 -35.14 35.56 31.31
C VAL A 296 -36.42 35.60 32.15
N TYR A 297 -36.29 35.32 33.44
CA TYR A 297 -37.40 35.31 34.38
C TYR A 297 -37.55 36.66 35.10
N VAL A 298 -38.78 37.17 35.17
CA VAL A 298 -39.12 38.45 35.81
C VAL A 298 -40.26 38.28 36.80
N LYS A 299 -40.24 39.08 37.88
CA LYS A 299 -41.17 39.03 39.01
C LYS A 299 -42.09 40.24 38.98
N CYS A 300 -43.40 40.04 39.03
CA CYS A 300 -44.36 41.16 39.10
C CYS A 300 -44.53 41.64 40.54
N THR A 301 -44.71 42.94 40.74
CA THR A 301 -44.92 43.54 42.07
C THR A 301 -46.39 43.93 42.37
N THR A 302 -47.34 43.60 41.47
CA THR A 302 -48.78 43.91 41.63
C THR A 302 -49.63 42.70 42.07
N THR A 303 -50.72 42.94 42.79
CA THR A 303 -51.59 41.88 43.35
C THR A 303 -52.76 41.51 42.41
N PRO A 304 -52.98 40.22 42.07
CA PRO A 304 -54.02 39.79 41.12
C PRO A 304 -55.48 39.95 41.60
N VAL A 305 -56.42 39.80 40.66
CA VAL A 305 -57.88 39.79 40.91
C VAL A 305 -58.48 38.44 40.50
N THR A 306 -59.25 37.80 41.39
CA THR A 306 -59.70 36.41 41.23
C THR A 306 -60.75 36.21 40.10
N PRO A 307 -60.55 35.24 39.19
CA PRO A 307 -61.51 34.88 38.12
C PRO A 307 -62.67 33.97 38.60
N PRO A 308 -63.70 33.72 37.77
CA PRO A 308 -64.81 32.84 38.10
C PRO A 308 -64.47 31.34 37.96
N LEU A 309 -65.05 30.51 38.83
CA LEU A 309 -64.95 29.03 38.83
C LEU A 309 -65.45 28.41 37.50
N PRO A 310 -64.78 27.41 36.92
CA PRO A 310 -65.27 26.71 35.73
C PRO A 310 -66.45 25.80 36.04
N ASP A 311 -67.40 25.70 35.10
CA ASP A 311 -68.57 24.82 35.18
C ASP A 311 -68.44 23.55 34.33
N GLY A 312 -69.40 22.64 34.47
CA GLY A 312 -69.37 21.31 33.83
C GLY A 312 -69.41 21.32 32.29
N GLU A 313 -69.86 22.39 31.62
CA GLU A 313 -69.76 22.47 30.15
C GLU A 313 -68.38 22.98 29.72
N ILE A 314 -67.83 23.96 30.44
CA ILE A 314 -66.45 24.44 30.26
C ILE A 314 -65.46 23.28 30.44
N LEU A 315 -65.62 22.48 31.50
CA LEU A 315 -64.75 21.32 31.78
C LEU A 315 -64.79 20.27 30.67
N LYS A 316 -65.97 19.92 30.16
CA LYS A 316 -66.10 18.96 29.05
C LYS A 316 -65.46 19.44 27.75
N SER A 317 -65.45 20.75 27.50
CA SER A 317 -64.78 21.33 26.33
C SER A 317 -63.25 21.34 26.45
N ILE A 318 -62.69 21.46 27.66
CA ILE A 318 -61.24 21.52 27.89
C ILE A 318 -60.65 20.12 28.05
N LEU A 319 -61.29 19.26 28.83
CA LEU A 319 -60.77 17.94 29.21
C LEU A 319 -61.00 16.85 28.14
N GLY A 320 -61.36 17.21 26.91
CA GLY A 320 -61.90 16.27 25.90
C GLY A 320 -61.01 15.07 25.55
N ASN A 321 -59.69 15.21 25.66
CA ASN A 321 -58.68 14.15 25.49
C ASN A 321 -57.65 14.15 26.64
N ALA A 322 -58.02 14.67 27.83
CA ALA A 322 -57.07 14.92 28.92
C ALA A 322 -56.83 13.71 29.85
N ILE A 323 -57.50 12.57 29.63
CA ILE A 323 -57.43 11.42 30.53
C ILE A 323 -56.87 10.21 29.77
N LYS A 324 -55.69 9.74 30.20
CA LYS A 324 -55.09 8.49 29.74
C LYS A 324 -55.65 7.35 30.59
N VAL A 325 -55.91 6.20 29.99
CA VAL A 325 -56.21 4.95 30.68
C VAL A 325 -55.18 3.92 30.25
N GLU A 326 -54.46 3.33 31.20
CA GLU A 326 -53.21 2.60 30.92
C GLU A 326 -53.11 1.31 31.74
N CYS A 327 -52.62 0.25 31.12
CA CYS A 327 -52.40 -1.03 31.77
C CYS A 327 -51.07 -1.00 32.56
N ALA A 328 -51.15 -0.84 33.88
CA ALA A 328 -50.01 -0.85 34.81
C ALA A 328 -49.42 -2.25 35.06
N THR A 329 -49.86 -3.26 34.30
CA THR A 329 -49.24 -4.59 34.29
C THR A 329 -48.09 -4.57 33.28
N GLU A 330 -46.85 -4.71 33.76
CA GLU A 330 -45.65 -4.85 32.93
C GLU A 330 -45.81 -5.97 31.89
N ASN A 331 -45.21 -5.80 30.72
CA ASN A 331 -45.21 -6.76 29.59
C ASN A 331 -46.61 -7.21 29.13
N SER A 332 -47.65 -6.40 29.37
CA SER A 332 -49.03 -6.76 29.03
C SER A 332 -49.43 -6.53 27.57
N GLY A 333 -48.65 -5.77 26.79
CA GLY A 333 -48.87 -5.59 25.35
C GLY A 333 -50.15 -4.85 24.95
N HIS A 334 -50.72 -4.04 25.86
CA HIS A 334 -51.92 -3.23 25.60
C HIS A 334 -51.54 -1.74 25.45
N ASP A 335 -52.02 -1.08 24.39
CA ASP A 335 -51.80 0.36 24.22
C ASP A 335 -52.63 1.19 25.24
N PRO A 336 -52.17 2.39 25.62
CA PRO A 336 -52.98 3.32 26.40
C PRO A 336 -54.12 3.94 25.58
N ILE A 337 -55.29 4.07 26.19
CA ILE A 337 -56.46 4.70 25.56
C ILE A 337 -56.61 6.12 26.10
N VAL A 338 -56.67 7.11 25.21
CA VAL A 338 -56.91 8.52 25.56
C VAL A 338 -58.40 8.84 25.44
N THR A 339 -58.95 9.54 26.44
CA THR A 339 -60.36 9.92 26.51
C THR A 339 -60.56 11.23 27.28
N GLY A 340 -61.82 11.65 27.40
CA GLY A 340 -62.21 12.86 28.13
C GLY A 340 -62.95 12.57 29.44
N LEU A 341 -63.53 13.61 30.04
CA LEU A 341 -64.24 13.49 31.32
C LEU A 341 -65.50 12.61 31.21
N LEU A 342 -65.41 11.34 31.62
CA LEU A 342 -66.50 10.35 31.62
C LEU A 342 -67.39 10.49 32.87
N GLY A 343 -67.85 11.70 33.17
CA GLY A 343 -68.68 12.03 34.33
C GLY A 343 -69.62 13.21 34.06
N ASP A 344 -70.88 13.06 34.50
CA ASP A 344 -71.98 13.98 34.16
C ASP A 344 -72.59 14.67 35.39
N LYS A 345 -72.08 14.37 36.59
CA LYS A 345 -72.58 14.88 37.87
C LYS A 345 -71.44 15.48 38.69
N ASP A 346 -71.78 16.46 39.53
CA ASP A 346 -70.92 17.08 40.55
C ASP A 346 -70.44 16.11 41.66
N THR A 347 -70.65 14.80 41.48
CA THR A 347 -70.19 13.68 42.32
C THR A 347 -69.10 12.85 41.67
N ASP A 348 -68.97 12.96 40.34
CA ASP A 348 -68.11 12.10 39.51
C ASP A 348 -66.69 12.72 39.40
N TYR A 349 -66.58 14.03 39.69
CA TYR A 349 -65.37 14.82 39.90
C TYR A 349 -65.66 15.97 40.88
N THR A 350 -64.63 16.65 41.38
CA THR A 350 -64.75 17.90 42.15
C THR A 350 -63.79 18.97 41.61
N VAL A 351 -64.12 20.26 41.81
CA VAL A 351 -63.30 21.39 41.36
C VAL A 351 -62.91 22.26 42.56
N THR A 352 -61.63 22.55 42.71
CA THR A 352 -61.11 23.47 43.74
C THR A 352 -60.34 24.61 43.07
N GLN A 353 -60.65 25.86 43.39
CA GLN A 353 -60.00 27.04 42.78
C GLN A 353 -59.10 27.76 43.78
N SER A 354 -57.91 28.19 43.33
CA SER A 354 -56.97 29.01 44.07
C SER A 354 -56.43 30.13 43.17
N GLY A 355 -56.98 31.34 43.30
CA GLY A 355 -56.61 32.45 42.43
C GLY A 355 -56.96 32.16 40.96
N ASN A 356 -55.96 32.23 40.07
CA ASN A 356 -56.09 31.93 38.64
C ASN A 356 -55.92 30.45 38.29
N THR A 357 -55.74 29.55 39.26
CA THR A 357 -55.71 28.10 39.00
C THR A 357 -56.95 27.39 39.54
N ALA A 358 -57.32 26.28 38.92
CA ALA A 358 -58.31 25.35 39.43
C ALA A 358 -57.83 23.90 39.23
N THR A 359 -58.09 23.04 40.20
CA THR A 359 -57.78 21.61 40.14
C THR A 359 -59.07 20.82 40.05
N VAL A 360 -59.16 19.98 39.02
CA VAL A 360 -60.24 19.00 38.83
C VAL A 360 -59.76 17.68 39.38
N THR A 361 -60.39 17.17 40.44
CA THR A 361 -60.10 15.84 41.01
C THR A 361 -61.16 14.86 40.55
N ILE A 362 -60.75 13.76 39.88
CA ILE A 362 -61.66 12.70 39.43
C ILE A 362 -61.97 11.80 40.63
N THR A 363 -63.26 11.65 40.96
CA THR A 363 -63.70 10.92 42.16
C THR A 363 -64.36 9.57 41.87
N VAL A 364 -64.62 9.25 40.60
CA VAL A 364 -65.20 7.97 40.17
C VAL A 364 -64.46 7.43 38.94
N THR A 365 -63.81 6.27 39.08
CA THR A 365 -62.98 5.66 38.02
C THR A 365 -63.66 4.55 37.22
N ASP A 366 -64.75 3.95 37.72
CA ASP A 366 -65.47 2.85 37.05
C ASP A 366 -65.77 3.09 35.55
N PRO A 367 -66.18 4.30 35.09
CA PRO A 367 -66.43 4.56 33.67
C PRO A 367 -65.19 4.39 32.78
N TYR A 368 -63.99 4.70 33.30
CA TYR A 368 -62.73 4.60 32.57
C TYR A 368 -62.27 3.13 32.49
N VAL A 369 -62.43 2.37 33.59
CA VAL A 369 -62.21 0.91 33.59
C VAL A 369 -63.16 0.22 32.61
N ALA A 370 -64.43 0.63 32.59
CA ALA A 370 -65.40 0.13 31.62
C ALA A 370 -65.02 0.51 30.18
N LYS A 371 -64.58 1.75 29.93
CA LYS A 371 -64.15 2.23 28.60
C LYS A 371 -62.93 1.48 28.06
N TYR A 372 -61.98 1.12 28.93
CA TYR A 372 -60.82 0.29 28.55
C TYR A 372 -61.23 -1.15 28.23
N ASN A 373 -62.16 -1.72 29.02
CA ASN A 373 -62.75 -3.04 28.80
C ASN A 373 -63.63 -3.16 27.53
N GLU A 374 -63.94 -2.07 26.82
CA GLU A 374 -64.55 -2.14 25.48
C GLU A 374 -63.57 -2.62 24.40
N GLU A 375 -62.27 -2.49 24.63
CA GLU A 375 -61.19 -2.77 23.68
C GLU A 375 -60.25 -3.86 24.19
N TYR A 376 -59.83 -3.77 25.47
CA TYR A 376 -59.02 -4.76 26.17
C TYR A 376 -59.80 -5.34 27.36
N ALA A 377 -60.49 -6.46 27.14
CA ALA A 377 -61.40 -7.05 28.13
C ALA A 377 -60.69 -7.94 29.16
N GLY A 378 -60.98 -7.70 30.45
CA GLY A 378 -60.46 -8.47 31.59
C GLY A 378 -59.84 -7.61 32.70
N HIS A 379 -59.70 -6.31 32.48
CA HIS A 379 -58.93 -5.43 33.35
C HIS A 379 -59.74 -4.92 34.55
N THR A 380 -59.05 -4.78 35.69
CA THR A 380 -59.59 -4.19 36.93
C THR A 380 -58.89 -2.87 37.25
N LEU A 381 -59.46 -2.05 38.15
CA LEU A 381 -58.80 -0.81 38.59
C LEU A 381 -57.48 -1.13 39.31
N GLY A 382 -56.38 -0.52 38.87
CA GLY A 382 -55.07 -0.62 39.52
C GLY A 382 -54.90 0.35 40.69
N GLU A 383 -53.69 0.46 41.22
CA GLU A 383 -53.39 1.51 42.20
C GLU A 383 -53.39 2.89 41.51
N ASN A 384 -54.17 3.83 42.06
CA ASN A 384 -54.39 5.16 41.50
C ASN A 384 -54.25 6.18 42.65
N SER A 385 -53.22 7.03 42.59
CA SER A 385 -53.01 8.13 43.54
C SER A 385 -53.42 9.47 42.94
N ASP A 386 -54.23 10.24 43.66
CA ASP A 386 -54.56 11.65 43.40
C ASP A 386 -54.77 12.04 41.93
N LEU A 387 -55.76 11.38 41.30
CA LEU A 387 -56.23 11.64 39.93
C LEU A 387 -56.72 13.09 39.78
N THR A 388 -55.81 13.99 39.42
CA THR A 388 -56.07 15.42 39.28
C THR A 388 -55.65 15.92 37.91
N ILE A 389 -56.31 16.99 37.45
CA ILE A 389 -55.92 17.77 36.27
C ILE A 389 -55.94 19.25 36.68
N GLY A 390 -54.89 19.98 36.33
CA GLY A 390 -54.78 21.41 36.54
C GLY A 390 -55.42 22.21 35.40
N LEU A 391 -55.98 23.36 35.76
CA LEU A 391 -56.50 24.37 34.86
C LEU A 391 -55.93 25.74 35.23
N VAL A 392 -55.64 26.56 34.23
CA VAL A 392 -55.21 27.96 34.39
C VAL A 392 -56.25 28.86 33.71
N TYR A 393 -56.55 30.01 34.32
CA TYR A 393 -57.44 31.01 33.74
C TYR A 393 -56.65 32.06 32.96
N ASP A 394 -56.60 31.90 31.64
CA ASP A 394 -55.84 32.73 30.70
C ASP A 394 -56.77 33.35 29.63
N GLY A 395 -56.46 34.56 29.16
CA GLY A 395 -57.21 35.25 28.10
C GLY A 395 -58.69 35.50 28.36
N GLY A 396 -59.18 35.27 29.59
CA GLY A 396 -60.60 35.31 29.96
C GLY A 396 -61.33 33.96 29.91
N ASN A 397 -60.61 32.85 29.66
CA ASN A 397 -61.13 31.48 29.60
C ASN A 397 -60.34 30.56 30.55
N TRP A 398 -60.84 29.35 30.79
CA TRP A 398 -60.05 28.29 31.41
C TRP A 398 -59.36 27.44 30.33
N VAL A 399 -58.11 27.07 30.55
CA VAL A 399 -57.31 26.16 29.71
C VAL A 399 -56.63 25.10 30.59
N LEU A 400 -56.10 24.03 30.00
CA LEU A 400 -55.27 23.04 30.71
C LEU A 400 -54.01 23.71 31.28
N ASP A 401 -53.63 23.36 32.51
CA ASP A 401 -52.31 23.69 33.07
C ASP A 401 -51.25 22.84 32.35
N PRO A 402 -50.26 23.42 31.66
CA PRO A 402 -49.23 22.65 30.96
C PRO A 402 -48.46 21.67 31.86
N ASN A 403 -48.39 21.94 33.17
CA ASN A 403 -47.66 21.15 34.16
C ASN A 403 -48.51 20.03 34.79
N ASN A 404 -49.83 20.04 34.56
CA ASN A 404 -50.77 19.04 35.05
C ASN A 404 -51.94 18.89 34.04
N ASN A 405 -51.60 18.69 32.77
CA ASN A 405 -52.56 18.67 31.67
C ASN A 405 -53.25 17.31 31.48
N THR A 406 -52.82 16.27 32.20
CA THR A 406 -53.33 14.91 32.05
C THR A 406 -53.40 14.14 33.36
N ALA A 407 -54.45 13.33 33.52
CA ALA A 407 -54.56 12.31 34.56
C ALA A 407 -54.49 10.91 33.93
N THR A 408 -53.72 10.00 34.52
CA THR A 408 -53.63 8.60 34.08
C THR A 408 -54.41 7.70 35.03
N VAL A 409 -55.48 7.07 34.54
CA VAL A 409 -56.21 6.03 35.27
C VAL A 409 -55.55 4.69 34.99
N TYR A 410 -54.86 4.14 35.99
CA TYR A 410 -54.22 2.84 35.89
C TYR A 410 -55.23 1.71 36.06
N VAL A 411 -55.14 0.73 35.17
CA VAL A 411 -55.84 -0.56 35.22
C VAL A 411 -54.84 -1.70 35.22
N GLN A 412 -55.25 -2.89 35.68
CA GLN A 412 -54.39 -4.08 35.74
C GLN A 412 -55.08 -5.28 35.11
N CYS A 413 -54.31 -6.05 34.33
CA CYS A 413 -54.66 -7.38 33.84
C CYS A 413 -53.75 -8.45 34.47
N THR A 414 -54.14 -9.72 34.36
CA THR A 414 -53.27 -10.85 34.72
C THR A 414 -52.49 -11.35 33.50
N VAL A 415 -51.17 -11.21 33.51
CA VAL A 415 -50.27 -11.91 32.57
C VAL A 415 -50.39 -13.43 32.79
N PRO A 416 -50.38 -14.27 31.74
CA PRO A 416 -50.25 -15.72 31.93
C PRO A 416 -48.87 -16.08 32.51
N SER A 417 -48.84 -16.51 33.78
CA SER A 417 -47.69 -17.23 34.34
C SER A 417 -47.43 -18.53 33.57
N ASN A 418 -46.16 -18.97 33.49
CA ASN A 418 -45.62 -19.99 32.58
C ASN A 418 -45.45 -19.48 31.13
N ILE A 419 -44.47 -18.59 30.90
CA ILE A 419 -43.95 -18.37 29.54
C ILE A 419 -43.06 -19.56 29.15
N PRO A 420 -43.23 -20.19 27.96
CA PRO A 420 -42.44 -21.35 27.55
C PRO A 420 -41.07 -20.95 26.98
N ASP A 421 -40.02 -21.70 27.34
CA ASP A 421 -38.68 -21.55 26.77
C ASP A 421 -38.70 -21.58 25.22
N PRO A 422 -38.02 -20.66 24.52
CA PRO A 422 -37.97 -20.67 23.07
C PRO A 422 -37.27 -21.91 22.52
N THR A 423 -37.90 -22.60 21.57
CA THR A 423 -37.29 -23.75 20.89
C THR A 423 -36.62 -23.35 19.57
N ASN A 424 -35.82 -24.25 19.00
CA ASN A 424 -35.26 -24.08 17.64
C ASN A 424 -36.34 -24.03 16.53
N GLU A 425 -37.59 -24.40 16.81
CA GLU A 425 -38.72 -24.20 15.90
C GLU A 425 -39.28 -22.78 16.03
N ASP A 426 -39.45 -22.29 17.26
CA ASP A 426 -39.82 -20.89 17.54
C ASP A 426 -38.81 -19.90 16.94
N VAL A 427 -37.50 -20.15 17.10
CA VAL A 427 -36.43 -19.36 16.46
C VAL A 427 -36.58 -19.34 14.94
N ARG A 428 -36.84 -20.49 14.32
CA ARG A 428 -37.01 -20.59 12.87
C ARG A 428 -38.23 -19.81 12.35
N ASP A 429 -39.32 -19.82 13.11
CA ASP A 429 -40.56 -19.14 12.72
C ASP A 429 -40.50 -17.64 13.03
N ALA A 430 -39.85 -17.22 14.13
CA ALA A 430 -39.54 -15.82 14.45
C ALA A 430 -38.64 -15.16 13.39
N LEU A 431 -37.72 -15.92 12.78
CA LEU A 431 -36.84 -15.48 11.71
C LEU A 431 -37.44 -15.60 10.29
N ASN A 432 -38.64 -16.17 10.15
CA ASN A 432 -39.24 -16.50 8.86
C ASN A 432 -39.71 -15.25 8.11
N GLY A 433 -38.84 -14.71 7.25
CA GLY A 433 -39.09 -13.51 6.47
C GLY A 433 -38.38 -12.26 6.98
N ALA A 434 -37.63 -12.35 8.08
CA ALA A 434 -36.85 -11.23 8.65
C ALA A 434 -35.79 -10.65 7.68
N GLY A 435 -35.35 -11.43 6.69
CA GLY A 435 -34.49 -10.94 5.61
C GLY A 435 -33.01 -11.18 5.90
N ASN A 436 -32.20 -10.11 5.78
CA ASN A 436 -30.80 -10.12 6.15
C ASN A 436 -30.66 -9.42 7.51
N ILE A 437 -30.21 -10.14 8.53
CA ILE A 437 -30.16 -9.70 9.94
C ILE A 437 -28.78 -9.87 10.58
N VAL A 438 -27.83 -10.45 9.85
CA VAL A 438 -26.42 -10.47 10.24
C VAL A 438 -25.68 -9.55 9.28
N SER A 439 -25.11 -8.47 9.79
CA SER A 439 -24.14 -7.65 9.09
C SER A 439 -22.73 -8.23 9.24
N ILE A 440 -21.86 -7.95 8.28
CA ILE A 440 -20.45 -8.31 8.35
C ILE A 440 -19.67 -7.11 7.84
N GLU A 441 -18.83 -6.52 8.69
CA GLU A 441 -18.31 -5.16 8.55
C GLU A 441 -16.80 -5.10 8.79
N CYS A 442 -16.07 -4.41 7.91
CA CYS A 442 -14.63 -4.23 8.04
C CYS A 442 -14.33 -3.05 8.98
N THR A 443 -13.60 -3.27 10.08
CA THR A 443 -13.33 -2.23 11.08
C THR A 443 -12.15 -1.31 10.73
N ASN A 444 -11.20 -1.79 9.90
CA ASN A 444 -9.98 -1.05 9.56
C ASN A 444 -9.89 -0.57 8.09
N ASN A 445 -10.93 -0.75 7.27
CA ASN A 445 -10.95 -0.24 5.89
C ASN A 445 -12.37 0.13 5.40
N SER A 446 -12.61 1.42 5.23
CA SER A 446 -13.90 1.99 4.78
C SER A 446 -14.21 1.78 3.29
N ALA A 447 -13.30 1.20 2.51
CA ALA A 447 -13.54 0.84 1.11
C ALA A 447 -14.23 -0.54 0.92
N HIS A 448 -14.43 -1.32 1.99
CA HIS A 448 -15.14 -2.60 1.93
C HIS A 448 -16.60 -2.45 2.40
N GLU A 449 -17.54 -2.77 1.53
CA GLU A 449 -18.98 -2.63 1.78
C GLU A 449 -19.50 -3.72 2.76
N PRO A 450 -20.46 -3.40 3.65
CA PRO A 450 -21.06 -4.39 4.55
C PRO A 450 -21.76 -5.55 3.82
N VAL A 451 -21.41 -6.79 4.16
CA VAL A 451 -21.98 -8.00 3.53
C VAL A 451 -23.08 -8.59 4.42
N THR A 452 -24.33 -8.25 4.12
CA THR A 452 -25.46 -8.70 4.95
C THR A 452 -26.00 -10.09 4.55
N SER A 453 -26.39 -10.89 5.54
CA SER A 453 -26.91 -12.26 5.41
C SER A 453 -28.09 -12.50 6.37
N GLY A 454 -28.97 -13.46 6.04
CA GLY A 454 -29.81 -14.09 7.07
C GLY A 454 -28.99 -15.05 7.95
N LEU A 455 -29.56 -15.50 9.08
CA LEU A 455 -28.91 -16.46 9.97
C LEU A 455 -28.61 -17.78 9.22
N ARG A 456 -27.32 -18.10 9.06
CA ARG A 456 -26.83 -19.27 8.32
C ARG A 456 -26.73 -20.47 9.25
N GLY A 457 -27.32 -21.59 8.81
CA GLY A 457 -27.35 -22.83 9.60
C GLY A 457 -28.31 -22.70 10.78
N ALA A 458 -29.61 -22.83 10.56
CA ALA A 458 -30.62 -22.84 11.63
C ALA A 458 -30.63 -24.19 12.40
N ALA A 459 -29.46 -24.74 12.73
CA ALA A 459 -29.28 -25.99 13.45
C ALA A 459 -28.74 -25.72 14.88
N PRO A 460 -29.00 -26.59 15.88
CA PRO A 460 -28.71 -26.32 17.31
C PRO A 460 -27.21 -26.33 17.71
N LYS A 461 -26.31 -26.16 16.74
CA LYS A 461 -24.84 -26.11 16.91
C LYS A 461 -24.23 -24.79 16.43
N ASP A 462 -25.01 -23.97 15.73
CA ASP A 462 -24.54 -22.75 15.06
C ASP A 462 -24.90 -21.48 15.86
N TYR A 463 -25.78 -21.60 16.85
CA TYR A 463 -26.18 -20.59 17.83
C TYR A 463 -26.57 -21.24 19.18
N ILE A 464 -26.63 -20.42 20.24
CA ILE A 464 -27.19 -20.76 21.57
C ILE A 464 -28.44 -19.90 21.81
N ILE A 465 -29.45 -20.45 22.51
CA ILE A 465 -30.60 -19.70 23.03
C ILE A 465 -30.41 -19.56 24.55
N THR A 466 -30.57 -18.34 25.08
CA THR A 466 -30.60 -18.05 26.51
C THR A 466 -31.92 -17.40 26.87
N HIS A 467 -32.59 -17.89 27.91
CA HIS A 467 -33.89 -17.44 28.39
C HIS A 467 -33.91 -17.55 29.92
N GLU A 468 -34.37 -16.51 30.61
CA GLU A 468 -34.56 -16.54 32.06
C GLU A 468 -36.01 -17.00 32.39
N PRO A 469 -36.25 -17.76 33.47
CA PRO A 469 -37.57 -18.31 33.77
C PRO A 469 -38.68 -17.25 33.89
N ASP A 470 -39.80 -17.46 33.20
CA ASP A 470 -40.95 -16.55 33.09
C ASP A 470 -40.61 -15.14 32.52
N ALA A 471 -39.47 -14.96 31.84
CA ALA A 471 -39.14 -13.72 31.14
C ALA A 471 -39.97 -13.54 29.86
N ALA A 472 -40.24 -12.28 29.49
CA ALA A 472 -40.89 -11.96 28.20
C ALA A 472 -39.88 -11.87 27.03
N THR A 473 -38.58 -11.97 27.30
CA THR A 473 -37.49 -11.83 26.33
C THR A 473 -36.46 -12.96 26.45
N ALA A 474 -35.83 -13.29 25.32
CA ALA A 474 -34.75 -14.27 25.22
C ALA A 474 -33.68 -13.78 24.23
N THR A 475 -32.49 -14.35 24.25
CA THR A 475 -31.40 -13.97 23.32
C THR A 475 -30.91 -15.17 22.53
N ILE A 476 -30.62 -14.96 21.24
CA ILE A 476 -29.89 -15.88 20.38
C ILE A 476 -28.45 -15.37 20.27
N THR A 477 -27.46 -16.18 20.66
CA THR A 477 -26.03 -15.86 20.46
C THR A 477 -25.45 -16.72 19.35
N ILE A 478 -24.96 -16.10 18.28
CA ILE A 478 -24.28 -16.78 17.16
C ILE A 478 -23.00 -17.44 17.70
N GLN A 479 -22.72 -18.68 17.28
CA GLN A 479 -21.52 -19.43 17.64
C GLN A 479 -20.64 -19.72 16.42
N ASN A 480 -21.25 -19.97 15.26
CA ASN A 480 -20.53 -20.28 14.02
C ASN A 480 -20.28 -19.01 13.20
N THR A 481 -19.41 -18.12 13.68
CA THR A 481 -18.97 -16.91 12.95
C THR A 481 -18.19 -17.25 11.68
N GLY A 482 -17.48 -18.38 11.64
CA GLY A 482 -16.67 -18.81 10.51
C GLY A 482 -17.42 -18.86 9.17
N VAL A 483 -18.67 -19.33 9.12
CA VAL A 483 -19.44 -19.37 7.84
C VAL A 483 -19.81 -17.98 7.30
N TYR A 484 -19.75 -16.94 8.15
CA TYR A 484 -19.93 -15.54 7.74
C TYR A 484 -18.60 -14.95 7.26
N LEU A 485 -17.49 -15.20 7.95
CA LEU A 485 -16.13 -14.88 7.45
C LEU A 485 -15.91 -15.52 6.07
N THR A 486 -16.27 -16.79 5.89
CA THR A 486 -16.24 -17.51 4.60
C THR A 486 -17.21 -16.96 3.55
N THR A 487 -18.16 -16.12 3.94
CA THR A 487 -18.99 -15.36 2.99
C THR A 487 -18.34 -14.02 2.64
N TYR A 488 -17.71 -13.35 3.61
CA TYR A 488 -17.01 -12.08 3.42
C TYR A 488 -15.77 -12.23 2.54
N ASN A 489 -14.92 -13.21 2.86
CA ASN A 489 -13.67 -13.49 2.14
C ASN A 489 -13.86 -13.97 0.69
N LYS A 490 -15.11 -14.17 0.24
CA LYS A 490 -15.46 -14.43 -1.18
C LYS A 490 -15.79 -13.16 -1.97
N ALA A 491 -15.88 -12.01 -1.30
CA ALA A 491 -15.89 -10.67 -1.88
C ALA A 491 -14.58 -9.92 -1.62
N TYR A 492 -14.03 -10.04 -0.41
CA TYR A 492 -12.83 -9.34 0.05
C TYR A 492 -11.85 -10.33 0.71
N PRO A 493 -10.95 -11.00 -0.03
CA PRO A 493 -10.12 -12.09 0.50
C PRO A 493 -9.22 -11.71 1.68
N GLY A 494 -8.88 -12.70 2.51
CA GLY A 494 -7.84 -12.61 3.53
C GLY A 494 -8.22 -11.98 4.88
N HIS A 495 -9.48 -11.59 5.13
CA HIS A 495 -9.87 -11.03 6.42
C HIS A 495 -9.89 -12.09 7.53
N VAL A 496 -9.72 -11.65 8.78
CA VAL A 496 -9.94 -12.44 9.99
C VAL A 496 -11.05 -11.82 10.85
N LEU A 497 -11.54 -12.58 11.84
CA LEU A 497 -12.58 -12.09 12.77
C LEU A 497 -11.98 -11.12 13.79
N ASP A 498 -12.71 -10.05 14.08
CA ASP A 498 -12.42 -9.09 15.13
C ASP A 498 -13.17 -9.48 16.44
N GLU A 499 -12.48 -9.36 17.58
CA GLU A 499 -13.01 -9.71 18.90
C GLU A 499 -14.18 -8.82 19.34
N GLY A 500 -14.32 -7.61 18.76
CA GLY A 500 -15.40 -6.66 19.08
C GLY A 500 -16.79 -7.03 18.54
N SER A 501 -16.96 -8.17 17.86
CA SER A 501 -18.20 -8.56 17.17
C SER A 501 -19.43 -8.66 18.09
N ASP A 502 -20.55 -8.04 17.70
CA ASP A 502 -21.85 -8.29 18.34
C ASP A 502 -22.52 -9.51 17.68
N LEU A 503 -22.67 -10.57 18.48
CA LEU A 503 -23.18 -11.87 18.05
C LEU A 503 -24.61 -12.14 18.52
N VAL A 504 -25.33 -11.13 19.04
CA VAL A 504 -26.62 -11.33 19.71
C VAL A 504 -27.81 -10.88 18.83
N LEU A 505 -28.94 -11.59 18.96
CA LEU A 505 -30.25 -11.18 18.46
C LEU A 505 -31.28 -11.37 19.59
N GLY A 506 -32.16 -10.39 19.79
CA GLY A 506 -33.23 -10.49 20.79
C GLY A 506 -34.48 -11.19 20.27
N LEU A 507 -35.19 -11.87 21.17
CA LEU A 507 -36.53 -12.41 20.97
C LEU A 507 -37.49 -11.84 22.01
N ILE A 508 -38.75 -11.66 21.63
CA ILE A 508 -39.85 -11.23 22.52
C ILE A 508 -41.05 -12.18 22.39
N TYR A 509 -41.70 -12.50 23.52
CA TYR A 509 -42.86 -13.39 23.58
C TYR A 509 -44.18 -12.60 23.59
N GLU A 510 -44.92 -12.65 22.50
CA GLU A 510 -46.12 -11.84 22.30
C GLU A 510 -47.27 -12.65 21.67
N GLY A 511 -48.49 -12.50 22.19
CA GLY A 511 -49.69 -13.12 21.61
C GLY A 511 -49.68 -14.66 21.63
N GLY A 512 -48.77 -15.27 22.40
CA GLY A 512 -48.62 -16.73 22.51
C GLY A 512 -47.49 -17.33 21.66
N ALA A 513 -46.65 -16.52 21.02
CA ALA A 513 -45.50 -16.98 20.23
C ALA A 513 -44.27 -16.07 20.42
N TRP A 514 -43.07 -16.64 20.23
CA TRP A 514 -41.83 -15.88 20.15
C TRP A 514 -41.70 -15.18 18.78
N LYS A 515 -41.12 -13.97 18.79
CA LYS A 515 -40.83 -13.13 17.62
C LYS A 515 -39.43 -12.55 17.76
N LEU A 516 -38.82 -12.09 16.67
CA LEU A 516 -37.60 -11.27 16.70
C LEU A 516 -37.93 -9.93 17.40
N ASN A 517 -37.12 -9.51 18.37
CA ASN A 517 -37.30 -8.21 19.05
C ASN A 517 -37.07 -7.07 18.04
N PRO A 518 -38.02 -6.14 17.82
CA PRO A 518 -37.80 -5.00 16.93
C PRO A 518 -36.62 -4.11 17.31
N GLU A 519 -36.19 -4.09 18.57
CA GLU A 519 -35.07 -3.26 19.03
C GLU A 519 -33.71 -3.98 18.83
N ASP A 520 -33.64 -5.29 19.05
CA ASP A 520 -32.42 -6.12 18.91
C ASP A 520 -32.47 -7.04 17.66
N ASN A 521 -32.90 -6.52 16.51
CA ASN A 521 -33.18 -7.34 15.32
C ASN A 521 -31.98 -7.67 14.42
N THR A 522 -30.79 -7.13 14.72
CA THR A 522 -29.55 -7.32 13.94
C THR A 522 -28.34 -7.66 14.80
N ALA A 523 -27.47 -8.54 14.30
CA ALA A 523 -26.14 -8.83 14.83
C ALA A 523 -25.07 -8.35 13.84
N THR A 524 -23.90 -7.94 14.31
CA THR A 524 -22.80 -7.41 13.47
C THR A 524 -21.49 -8.14 13.76
N ILE A 525 -21.01 -8.89 12.78
CA ILE A 525 -19.72 -9.57 12.83
C ILE A 525 -18.65 -8.62 12.28
N TYR A 526 -17.70 -8.23 13.12
CA TYR A 526 -16.58 -7.39 12.71
C TYR A 526 -15.42 -8.24 12.18
N VAL A 527 -14.72 -7.70 11.19
CA VAL A 527 -13.57 -8.32 10.55
C VAL A 527 -12.47 -7.29 10.27
N THR A 528 -11.21 -7.70 10.27
CA THR A 528 -10.06 -6.86 9.90
C THR A 528 -9.47 -7.30 8.57
N CYS A 529 -8.95 -6.34 7.79
CA CYS A 529 -8.19 -6.58 6.56
C CYS A 529 -6.96 -7.49 6.80
N PRO A 530 -6.47 -8.16 5.75
CA PRO A 530 -5.19 -8.87 5.81
C PRO A 530 -4.01 -7.92 6.05
N ASP A 531 -3.38 -8.03 7.22
CA ASP A 531 -2.11 -7.36 7.55
C ASP A 531 -0.88 -7.97 6.86
N ILE A 532 -1.05 -9.05 6.09
CA ILE A 532 0.03 -9.68 5.31
C ILE A 532 -0.39 -9.84 3.84
N VAL A 533 0.42 -9.27 2.94
CA VAL A 533 0.33 -9.49 1.49
C VAL A 533 1.51 -10.33 1.02
N VAL A 534 1.24 -11.42 0.30
CA VAL A 534 2.25 -12.32 -0.26
C VAL A 534 2.42 -12.03 -1.76
N THR A 535 3.64 -11.68 -2.15
CA THR A 535 3.97 -11.25 -3.52
C THR A 535 5.16 -12.08 -4.03
N PRO A 536 5.07 -12.79 -5.17
CA PRO A 536 6.24 -13.42 -5.78
C PRO A 536 7.30 -12.37 -6.10
N ALA A 537 8.59 -12.70 -5.98
CA ALA A 537 9.67 -11.79 -6.34
C ALA A 537 9.87 -11.80 -7.86
N SER A 538 9.85 -10.62 -8.50
CA SER A 538 10.19 -10.48 -9.91
C SER A 538 11.64 -10.89 -10.19
N MET A 539 11.88 -11.57 -11.31
CA MET A 539 13.19 -12.12 -11.68
C MET A 539 13.53 -11.83 -13.14
N VAL A 540 14.82 -11.69 -13.45
CA VAL A 540 15.36 -11.71 -14.81
C VAL A 540 16.23 -12.96 -14.97
N ILE A 541 16.02 -13.71 -16.06
CA ILE A 541 16.79 -14.92 -16.38
C ILE A 541 17.31 -14.88 -17.82
N TYR A 542 18.27 -15.75 -18.13
CA TYR A 542 18.75 -15.99 -19.50
C TYR A 542 18.34 -17.35 -20.04
N LYS A 543 17.74 -17.33 -21.23
CA LYS A 543 17.19 -18.50 -21.89
C LYS A 543 18.17 -19.69 -21.99
N GLY A 544 17.78 -20.86 -21.47
CA GLY A 544 18.49 -22.14 -21.55
C GLY A 544 19.07 -22.66 -20.24
N GLY A 545 18.82 -22.01 -19.11
CA GLY A 545 19.31 -22.46 -17.81
C GLY A 545 18.68 -23.77 -17.32
N GLU A 546 19.21 -24.31 -16.22
CA GLU A 546 18.60 -25.42 -15.48
C GLU A 546 18.37 -25.00 -14.02
N THR A 547 17.28 -25.45 -13.39
CA THR A 547 17.17 -25.46 -11.93
C THR A 547 17.78 -26.73 -11.37
N ASN A 548 18.80 -26.60 -10.51
CA ASN A 548 19.43 -27.73 -9.82
C ASN A 548 18.48 -28.43 -8.81
N THR A 549 17.39 -27.76 -8.42
CA THR A 549 16.46 -28.23 -7.39
C THR A 549 15.48 -29.27 -7.94
N THR A 550 15.78 -30.56 -7.74
CA THR A 550 14.79 -31.64 -7.87
C THR A 550 13.61 -31.49 -6.89
N ASP A 551 13.67 -30.53 -5.97
CA ASP A 551 12.66 -30.25 -4.95
C ASP A 551 12.39 -28.73 -4.78
N SER A 552 12.26 -27.98 -5.88
CA SER A 552 11.84 -26.55 -5.88
C SER A 552 10.67 -26.28 -4.92
N ASN A 553 10.68 -25.16 -4.21
CA ASN A 553 9.62 -24.80 -3.23
C ASN A 553 8.19 -24.77 -3.79
N VAL A 554 8.01 -24.51 -5.10
CA VAL A 554 6.72 -24.33 -5.78
C VAL A 554 6.32 -25.52 -6.66
N GLU A 555 5.03 -25.59 -7.01
CA GLU A 555 4.46 -26.46 -8.04
C GLU A 555 3.90 -25.59 -9.18
N ILE A 556 4.41 -25.75 -10.40
CA ILE A 556 3.96 -24.98 -11.56
C ILE A 556 2.62 -25.54 -12.07
N VAL A 557 1.63 -24.68 -12.28
CA VAL A 557 0.27 -25.10 -12.69
C VAL A 557 -0.31 -24.28 -13.85
N GLY A 558 -1.35 -24.83 -14.49
CA GLY A 558 -2.13 -24.17 -15.53
C GLY A 558 -3.48 -23.61 -15.06
N ALA A 559 -4.29 -23.17 -16.03
CA ALA A 559 -5.63 -22.62 -15.84
C ALA A 559 -6.63 -23.50 -15.07
N ASP A 560 -6.38 -24.81 -14.99
CA ASP A 560 -7.20 -25.81 -14.30
C ASP A 560 -6.58 -26.27 -12.97
N GLY A 561 -5.50 -25.61 -12.53
CA GLY A 561 -4.77 -25.94 -11.31
C GLY A 561 -4.01 -27.25 -11.37
N ASN A 562 -3.96 -27.96 -12.50
CA ASN A 562 -3.20 -29.19 -12.61
C ASN A 562 -1.69 -28.88 -12.78
N PRO A 563 -0.79 -29.72 -12.22
CA PRO A 563 0.64 -29.55 -12.39
C PRO A 563 1.05 -29.63 -13.86
N ILE A 564 1.79 -28.62 -14.33
CA ILE A 564 2.46 -28.65 -15.62
C ILE A 564 3.95 -28.84 -15.36
N THR A 565 4.53 -29.88 -15.94
CA THR A 565 5.99 -30.14 -15.84
C THR A 565 6.76 -28.94 -16.41
N ASN A 566 7.71 -28.40 -15.64
CA ASN A 566 8.79 -27.55 -16.17
C ASN A 566 9.52 -28.37 -17.26
N ALA A 567 9.29 -28.06 -18.54
CA ALA A 567 9.42 -29.03 -19.63
C ALA A 567 10.88 -29.44 -19.92
N ASP A 568 11.79 -28.52 -19.63
CA ASP A 568 13.23 -28.56 -19.81
C ASP A 568 14.00 -28.25 -18.52
N GLY A 569 13.30 -27.87 -17.44
CA GLY A 569 13.91 -27.47 -16.17
C GLY A 569 14.36 -26.01 -16.13
N SER A 570 13.94 -25.18 -17.08
CA SER A 570 14.47 -23.81 -17.24
C SER A 570 13.89 -22.74 -16.32
N LEU A 571 12.62 -22.86 -15.92
CA LEU A 571 11.98 -21.84 -15.06
C LEU A 571 12.57 -21.87 -13.62
N PRO A 572 12.95 -20.71 -13.04
CA PRO A 572 13.74 -20.60 -11.81
C PRO A 572 12.96 -20.95 -10.53
N GLU A 573 13.67 -21.08 -9.40
CA GLU A 573 13.04 -21.19 -8.08
C GLU A 573 12.55 -19.82 -7.59
N ILE A 574 11.25 -19.70 -7.30
CA ILE A 574 10.62 -18.40 -7.01
C ILE A 574 10.68 -18.05 -5.53
N GLY A 575 11.21 -16.86 -5.24
CA GLY A 575 11.12 -16.24 -3.91
C GLY A 575 9.84 -15.45 -3.72
N PHE A 576 9.50 -15.13 -2.47
CA PHE A 576 8.31 -14.38 -2.09
C PHE A 576 8.65 -13.27 -1.09
N TYR A 577 8.11 -12.08 -1.32
CA TYR A 577 7.97 -11.05 -0.30
C TYR A 577 6.75 -11.36 0.57
N LEU A 578 6.87 -11.06 1.86
CA LEU A 578 5.74 -10.90 2.76
C LEU A 578 5.73 -9.43 3.21
N GLU A 579 4.73 -8.70 2.76
CA GLU A 579 4.53 -7.31 3.10
C GLU A 579 3.60 -7.22 4.30
N LEU A 580 4.07 -6.68 5.42
CA LEU A 580 3.28 -6.43 6.62
C LEU A 580 2.59 -5.06 6.54
N SER A 581 1.48 -4.87 7.25
CA SER A 581 1.01 -3.53 7.63
C SER A 581 2.03 -2.81 8.52
N ASP A 582 2.00 -1.47 8.52
CA ASP A 582 2.93 -0.66 9.31
C ASP A 582 2.73 -0.91 10.82
N GLU A 583 1.48 -1.07 11.25
CA GLU A 583 1.09 -1.43 12.61
C GLU A 583 1.68 -2.79 13.02
N LEU A 584 1.52 -3.83 12.19
CA LEU A 584 2.05 -5.17 12.49
C LEU A 584 3.59 -5.18 12.47
N ASN A 585 4.22 -4.51 11.51
CA ASN A 585 5.67 -4.36 11.45
C ASN A 585 6.22 -3.67 12.72
N ALA A 586 5.58 -2.58 13.16
CA ALA A 586 5.95 -1.88 14.39
C ALA A 586 5.71 -2.73 15.65
N GLU A 587 4.59 -3.47 15.71
CA GLU A 587 4.28 -4.39 16.82
C GLU A 587 5.35 -5.49 16.94
N LEU A 588 5.65 -6.18 15.85
CA LEU A 588 6.62 -7.29 15.84
C LEU A 588 8.04 -6.79 16.18
N ARG A 589 8.48 -5.67 15.61
CA ARG A 589 9.78 -5.04 15.94
C ARG A 589 9.88 -4.68 17.42
N SER A 590 8.81 -4.11 17.99
CA SER A 590 8.72 -3.78 19.42
C SER A 590 8.77 -5.02 20.31
N LYS A 591 7.90 -6.02 20.06
CA LYS A 591 7.81 -7.29 20.81
C LYS A 591 9.10 -8.11 20.77
N LEU A 592 9.88 -8.03 19.70
CA LEU A 592 11.11 -8.79 19.47
C LEU A 592 12.41 -7.97 19.69
N ASN A 593 12.29 -6.69 20.06
CA ASN A 593 13.40 -5.74 20.23
C ASN A 593 14.34 -5.61 19.02
N VAL A 594 13.79 -5.67 17.80
CA VAL A 594 14.56 -5.49 16.54
C VAL A 594 14.80 -3.98 16.29
N PRO A 595 16.08 -3.53 16.14
CA PRO A 595 16.41 -2.15 15.80
C PRO A 595 15.76 -1.64 14.51
N GLU A 596 15.59 -0.32 14.40
CA GLU A 596 15.01 0.35 13.23
C GLU A 596 15.87 0.16 11.96
N ASP A 597 17.19 0.08 12.12
CA ASP A 597 18.19 -0.18 11.08
C ASP A 597 18.42 -1.68 10.79
N GLU A 598 17.83 -2.59 11.56
CA GLU A 598 17.79 -4.03 11.28
C GLU A 598 16.49 -4.43 10.57
N VAL A 599 16.51 -5.59 9.89
CA VAL A 599 15.35 -6.12 9.17
C VAL A 599 14.76 -7.31 9.89
N LEU A 600 13.43 -7.28 10.04
CA LEU A 600 12.64 -8.31 10.71
C LEU A 600 12.66 -9.62 9.90
N ASN A 601 13.22 -10.67 10.49
CA ASN A 601 13.18 -12.03 9.96
C ASN A 601 11.89 -12.73 10.41
N LEU A 602 11.10 -13.22 9.46
CA LEU A 602 9.82 -13.90 9.69
C LEU A 602 9.93 -15.43 9.71
N SER A 603 11.10 -16.00 9.37
CA SER A 603 11.29 -17.46 9.20
C SER A 603 10.85 -18.30 10.40
N ASP A 604 11.27 -17.91 11.60
CA ASP A 604 10.99 -18.63 12.84
C ASP A 604 9.67 -18.17 13.52
N LEU A 605 8.95 -17.22 12.90
CA LEU A 605 7.78 -16.57 13.48
C LEU A 605 6.47 -16.96 12.78
N VAL A 606 6.46 -17.02 11.45
CA VAL A 606 5.23 -17.10 10.63
C VAL A 606 5.02 -18.51 10.07
N THR A 607 3.88 -19.11 10.42
CA THR A 607 3.35 -20.31 9.75
C THR A 607 2.08 -19.95 8.98
N LEU A 608 2.04 -20.23 7.68
CA LEU A 608 0.87 -19.98 6.83
C LEU A 608 -0.02 -21.24 6.81
N THR A 609 -1.33 -21.08 6.94
CA THR A 609 -2.29 -22.20 6.90
C THR A 609 -3.52 -21.87 6.06
N ALA A 610 -4.11 -22.88 5.42
CA ALA A 610 -5.38 -22.78 4.68
C ALA A 610 -6.03 -24.16 4.50
N ASP A 611 -7.36 -24.25 4.57
CA ASP A 611 -8.10 -25.48 4.24
C ASP A 611 -8.16 -25.73 2.73
N VAL A 612 -8.22 -27.00 2.34
CA VAL A 612 -8.34 -27.43 0.94
C VAL A 612 -9.75 -27.19 0.42
N GLN A 613 -9.86 -26.49 -0.72
CA GLN A 613 -11.14 -26.09 -1.30
C GLN A 613 -12.03 -27.30 -1.63
N GLY A 614 -13.14 -27.43 -0.91
CA GLY A 614 -14.12 -28.51 -1.10
C GLY A 614 -13.83 -29.81 -0.32
N SER A 615 -12.69 -29.91 0.37
CA SER A 615 -12.44 -30.94 1.38
C SER A 615 -13.05 -30.55 2.73
N SER A 616 -13.22 -31.52 3.63
CA SER A 616 -13.72 -31.28 4.99
C SER A 616 -12.69 -31.70 6.04
N GLY A 617 -12.02 -30.71 6.66
CA GLY A 617 -10.99 -30.96 7.68
C GLY A 617 -9.65 -31.41 7.12
N GLU A 618 -9.30 -30.96 5.91
CA GLU A 618 -7.97 -31.13 5.31
C GLU A 618 -7.32 -29.74 5.19
N THR A 619 -6.25 -29.52 5.95
CA THR A 619 -5.57 -28.22 6.07
C THR A 619 -4.15 -28.32 5.55
N LEU A 620 -3.76 -27.35 4.73
CA LEU A 620 -2.39 -27.16 4.23
C LEU A 620 -1.64 -26.23 5.19
N SER A 621 -0.33 -26.49 5.37
CA SER A 621 0.56 -25.70 6.23
C SER A 621 1.91 -25.47 5.57
N TRP A 622 2.43 -24.26 5.67
CA TRP A 622 3.71 -23.82 5.12
C TRP A 622 4.51 -22.98 6.11
N LYS A 623 5.83 -23.04 5.99
CA LYS A 623 6.79 -22.21 6.74
C LYS A 623 7.67 -21.42 5.78
N LEU A 624 8.35 -20.41 6.32
CA LEU A 624 9.18 -19.49 5.57
C LEU A 624 10.65 -19.82 5.78
N GLU A 625 11.34 -20.27 4.74
CA GLU A 625 12.81 -20.34 4.76
C GLU A 625 13.37 -19.08 4.09
N LYS A 626 14.46 -18.49 4.59
CA LYS A 626 15.09 -17.35 3.90
C LYS A 626 15.59 -17.79 2.52
N TYR A 627 15.19 -17.07 1.47
CA TYR A 627 15.64 -17.35 0.12
C TYR A 627 17.16 -17.16 0.05
N SER A 628 17.87 -18.24 -0.26
CA SER A 628 19.33 -18.33 -0.27
C SER A 628 19.79 -19.54 -1.09
N ASP A 629 21.05 -19.50 -1.50
CA ASP A 629 21.80 -20.53 -2.24
C ASP A 629 21.99 -21.87 -1.47
N GLY A 630 21.70 -21.90 -0.16
CA GLY A 630 21.91 -23.07 0.70
C GLY A 630 23.30 -23.19 1.32
N ASN A 631 24.22 -22.26 1.04
CA ASN A 631 25.56 -22.17 1.63
C ASN A 631 25.58 -21.43 2.98
N GLY A 632 24.45 -20.81 3.37
CA GLY A 632 24.25 -20.20 4.69
C GLY A 632 24.67 -18.73 4.80
N SER A 633 25.21 -18.14 3.73
CA SER A 633 25.17 -16.69 3.55
C SER A 633 23.71 -16.24 3.56
N SER A 634 23.41 -15.14 4.27
CA SER A 634 22.05 -14.63 4.31
C SER A 634 21.69 -14.02 2.96
N SER A 635 20.42 -14.13 2.55
CA SER A 635 19.83 -13.07 1.73
C SER A 635 20.09 -11.74 2.44
N THR A 636 20.84 -10.85 1.81
CA THR A 636 20.99 -9.49 2.28
C THR A 636 19.74 -8.69 1.92
N VAL A 637 19.39 -7.76 2.80
CA VAL A 637 18.18 -6.93 2.75
C VAL A 637 18.04 -6.26 1.39
N GLU A 638 16.92 -6.41 0.67
CA GLU A 638 16.69 -5.58 -0.52
C GLU A 638 16.59 -4.10 -0.08
N SER A 639 17.60 -3.30 -0.42
CA SER A 639 17.72 -1.90 0.04
C SER A 639 16.64 -0.97 -0.52
N LYS A 640 15.90 -1.41 -1.54
CA LYS A 640 14.71 -0.75 -2.07
C LYS A 640 13.50 -0.88 -1.12
N ASN A 641 13.46 -1.89 -0.23
CA ASN A 641 12.25 -2.29 0.51
C ASN A 641 12.44 -2.68 1.99
N GLY A 642 13.67 -2.82 2.50
CA GLY A 642 13.93 -3.09 3.92
C GLY A 642 13.40 -4.43 4.44
N ARG A 643 13.28 -5.45 3.56
CA ARG A 643 12.62 -6.74 3.83
C ARG A 643 13.46 -7.91 3.26
N TYR A 644 13.28 -9.11 3.80
CA TYR A 644 13.85 -10.36 3.25
C TYR A 644 12.91 -10.98 2.20
N ILE A 645 13.49 -11.80 1.32
CA ILE A 645 12.76 -12.71 0.42
C ILE A 645 12.78 -14.12 1.03
N TYR A 646 11.66 -14.83 0.92
CA TYR A 646 11.46 -16.16 1.51
C TYR A 646 11.11 -17.22 0.45
N LYS A 647 11.48 -18.47 0.70
CA LYS A 647 10.87 -19.66 0.10
C LYS A 647 9.68 -20.07 0.97
N ILE A 648 8.49 -20.20 0.38
CA ILE A 648 7.31 -20.72 1.09
C ILE A 648 7.29 -22.24 0.91
N VAL A 649 7.71 -22.97 1.94
CA VAL A 649 7.91 -24.43 1.89
C VAL A 649 6.85 -25.19 2.68
N PRO A 650 6.44 -26.40 2.27
CA PRO A 650 5.57 -27.26 3.08
C PRO A 650 6.11 -27.52 4.49
N GLU A 651 5.29 -27.35 5.53
CA GLU A 651 5.71 -27.64 6.92
C GLU A 651 6.15 -29.11 7.10
N THR A 652 5.55 -30.03 6.34
CA THR A 652 6.00 -31.42 6.21
C THR A 652 6.65 -31.61 4.84
N PRO A 653 7.98 -31.74 4.75
CA PRO A 653 8.67 -32.01 3.49
C PRO A 653 8.15 -33.26 2.77
N GLY A 654 8.03 -33.20 1.44
CA GLY A 654 7.52 -34.31 0.62
C GLY A 654 6.01 -34.59 0.74
N SER A 655 5.24 -33.76 1.44
CA SER A 655 3.78 -33.89 1.59
C SER A 655 2.97 -33.75 0.29
N GLY A 656 3.55 -33.14 -0.75
CA GLY A 656 2.83 -32.73 -1.96
C GLY A 656 2.06 -31.41 -1.83
N THR A 657 2.16 -30.70 -0.70
CA THR A 657 1.39 -29.47 -0.44
C THR A 657 2.07 -28.17 -0.94
N LYS A 658 3.10 -28.27 -1.81
CA LYS A 658 3.87 -27.13 -2.35
C LYS A 658 2.98 -25.98 -2.82
N LEU A 659 3.43 -24.74 -2.66
CA LEU A 659 2.67 -23.57 -3.10
C LEU A 659 2.53 -23.60 -4.63
N LYS A 660 1.33 -23.36 -5.15
CA LYS A 660 1.07 -23.42 -6.59
C LYS A 660 1.30 -22.06 -7.23
N VAL A 661 2.06 -22.02 -8.31
CA VAL A 661 2.37 -20.79 -9.06
C VAL A 661 2.08 -20.99 -10.54
N SER A 662 1.50 -19.96 -11.16
CA SER A 662 1.22 -19.90 -12.59
C SER A 662 2.12 -18.86 -13.26
N PHE A 663 2.76 -19.23 -14.37
CA PHE A 663 3.43 -18.30 -15.28
C PHE A 663 2.57 -18.13 -16.54
N TYR A 664 2.31 -16.91 -16.99
CA TYR A 664 1.49 -16.68 -18.18
C TYR A 664 1.82 -15.38 -18.94
N THR A 665 1.55 -15.34 -20.24
CA THR A 665 1.33 -14.07 -20.97
C THR A 665 -0.16 -13.77 -21.01
N GLU A 666 -0.55 -12.49 -21.08
CA GLU A 666 -1.96 -12.10 -21.21
C GLU A 666 -2.21 -11.40 -22.56
N THR A 667 -3.29 -11.79 -23.21
CA THR A 667 -3.66 -11.28 -24.54
C THR A 667 -4.42 -9.97 -24.39
N GLU A 668 -3.76 -8.81 -24.62
CA GLU A 668 -4.31 -7.45 -24.44
C GLU A 668 -5.74 -7.25 -24.98
N THR A 669 -6.08 -7.90 -26.10
CA THR A 669 -7.37 -7.73 -26.79
C THR A 669 -8.50 -8.61 -26.25
N THR A 670 -8.23 -9.56 -25.36
CA THR A 670 -9.22 -10.52 -24.85
C THR A 670 -9.14 -10.82 -23.35
N GLY A 671 -8.07 -10.42 -22.65
CA GLY A 671 -7.80 -10.83 -21.27
C GLY A 671 -7.50 -12.33 -21.13
N GLN A 672 -7.14 -13.01 -22.23
CA GLN A 672 -6.86 -14.43 -22.20
C GLN A 672 -5.41 -14.69 -21.75
N LYS A 673 -5.28 -15.31 -20.57
CA LYS A 673 -4.02 -15.86 -20.04
C LYS A 673 -3.59 -17.09 -20.85
N ASN A 674 -2.34 -17.11 -21.29
CA ASN A 674 -1.67 -18.23 -21.96
C ASN A 674 -0.54 -18.73 -21.04
N TYR A 675 -0.77 -19.87 -20.40
CA TYR A 675 0.13 -20.41 -19.37
C TYR A 675 1.37 -21.06 -20.00
N VAL A 676 2.53 -20.87 -19.38
CA VAL A 676 3.84 -21.35 -19.87
C VAL A 676 4.57 -22.19 -18.82
N ASN A 677 5.48 -23.05 -19.28
CA ASN A 677 6.15 -24.07 -18.47
C ASN A 677 7.61 -24.33 -18.93
N SER A 678 8.21 -23.33 -19.59
CA SER A 678 9.56 -23.32 -20.16
C SER A 678 9.90 -21.87 -20.48
N ASP A 679 11.18 -21.53 -20.48
CA ASP A 679 11.70 -20.23 -20.92
C ASP A 679 11.70 -20.03 -22.46
N ASN A 680 11.36 -21.07 -23.21
CA ASN A 680 11.68 -21.15 -24.63
C ASN A 680 10.70 -20.37 -25.52
N PHE A 681 10.97 -19.07 -25.70
CA PHE A 681 10.35 -18.24 -26.73
C PHE A 681 11.16 -18.20 -28.05
N ALA A 682 10.60 -17.56 -29.07
CA ALA A 682 11.22 -17.40 -30.38
C ALA A 682 11.69 -15.95 -30.61
N LEU A 683 12.91 -15.79 -31.13
CA LEU A 683 13.50 -14.50 -31.47
C LEU A 683 12.83 -13.93 -32.74
N THR A 684 11.78 -13.13 -32.58
CA THR A 684 11.09 -12.43 -33.68
C THR A 684 11.17 -10.91 -33.53
N ASP A 685 10.39 -10.35 -32.61
CA ASP A 685 10.11 -8.91 -32.50
C ASP A 685 10.67 -8.30 -31.20
N SER A 686 11.13 -9.16 -30.27
CA SER A 686 11.73 -8.79 -28.99
C SER A 686 12.96 -9.64 -28.66
N LEU A 687 13.90 -9.06 -27.91
CA LEU A 687 15.07 -9.77 -27.35
C LEU A 687 14.78 -10.37 -25.96
N SER A 688 13.62 -10.05 -25.37
CA SER A 688 13.12 -10.65 -24.14
C SER A 688 11.61 -10.89 -24.18
N GLU A 689 11.16 -11.99 -23.60
CA GLU A 689 9.75 -12.24 -23.28
C GLU A 689 9.51 -11.95 -21.78
N THR A 690 8.29 -11.60 -21.38
CA THR A 690 7.95 -11.37 -19.96
C THR A 690 6.66 -12.09 -19.58
N TYR A 691 6.75 -12.95 -18.58
CA TYR A 691 5.64 -13.72 -18.02
C TYR A 691 5.18 -13.10 -16.71
N GLN A 692 3.87 -12.96 -16.56
CA GLN A 692 3.23 -12.65 -15.28
C GLN A 692 3.25 -13.88 -14.37
N MET A 693 3.46 -13.65 -13.08
CA MET A 693 3.53 -14.66 -12.03
C MET A 693 2.44 -14.40 -10.99
N GLU A 694 1.64 -15.41 -10.72
CA GLU A 694 0.60 -15.38 -9.68
C GLU A 694 0.59 -16.66 -8.84
N ILE A 695 0.12 -16.54 -7.59
CA ILE A 695 -0.14 -17.69 -6.72
C ILE A 695 -1.51 -18.26 -7.09
N TYR A 696 -1.56 -19.54 -7.45
CA TYR A 696 -2.80 -20.19 -7.91
C TYR A 696 -3.71 -20.55 -6.72
N GLY A 697 -4.82 -19.82 -6.60
CA GLY A 697 -5.72 -19.87 -5.45
C GLY A 697 -6.58 -21.14 -5.32
N ASP A 698 -7.15 -21.69 -6.39
CA ASP A 698 -8.31 -22.60 -6.31
C ASP A 698 -8.08 -23.97 -5.62
N ARG A 699 -6.88 -24.25 -5.10
CA ARG A 699 -6.63 -25.39 -4.18
C ARG A 699 -6.99 -25.05 -2.73
N VAL A 700 -6.92 -23.79 -2.32
CA VAL A 700 -7.23 -23.33 -0.95
C VAL A 700 -8.61 -22.67 -0.90
N ASP A 701 -9.42 -22.91 0.14
CA ASP A 701 -10.52 -21.98 0.40
C ASP A 701 -9.90 -20.69 0.94
N ALA A 702 -9.80 -19.66 0.08
CA ALA A 702 -9.23 -18.36 0.40
C ALA A 702 -9.88 -17.66 1.60
N ALA A 703 -11.04 -18.15 2.08
CA ALA A 703 -11.61 -17.73 3.34
C ALA A 703 -10.87 -18.18 4.60
N THR A 704 -10.03 -19.20 4.48
CA THR A 704 -9.32 -19.87 5.59
C THR A 704 -7.81 -19.60 5.57
N LEU A 705 -7.33 -18.89 4.54
CA LEU A 705 -5.94 -18.51 4.40
C LEU A 705 -5.58 -17.47 5.47
N LYS A 706 -4.63 -17.83 6.32
CA LYS A 706 -4.18 -17.03 7.46
C LYS A 706 -2.73 -17.33 7.82
N ALA A 707 -2.10 -16.40 8.53
CA ALA A 707 -0.86 -16.63 9.25
C ALA A 707 -1.16 -16.89 10.73
N THR A 708 -0.40 -17.79 11.34
CA THR A 708 -0.18 -17.79 12.78
C THR A 708 1.22 -17.22 13.01
N ILE A 709 1.33 -16.22 13.89
CA ILE A 709 2.60 -15.69 14.37
C ILE A 709 2.79 -16.15 15.82
N GLU A 710 3.88 -16.85 16.12
CA GLU A 710 4.26 -17.20 17.49
C GLU A 710 5.25 -16.17 18.05
N ILE A 711 4.95 -15.60 19.22
CA ILE A 711 5.81 -14.62 19.90
C ILE A 711 5.87 -14.97 21.39
N ASN A 712 7.06 -15.34 21.88
CA ASN A 712 7.29 -15.72 23.29
C ASN A 712 6.39 -16.87 23.81
N GLY A 713 5.75 -17.65 22.93
CA GLY A 713 4.78 -18.70 23.26
C GLY A 713 3.31 -18.25 23.27
N GLU A 714 3.01 -17.04 22.81
CA GLU A 714 1.65 -16.56 22.49
C GLU A 714 1.42 -16.66 20.96
N GLU A 715 0.28 -17.20 20.54
CA GLU A 715 -0.10 -17.33 19.12
C GLU A 715 -1.07 -16.21 18.71
N GLN A 716 -0.72 -15.44 17.68
CA GLN A 716 -1.55 -14.39 17.09
C GLN A 716 -2.00 -14.83 15.68
N THR A 717 -3.31 -14.86 15.41
CA THR A 717 -3.85 -15.15 14.07
C THR A 717 -3.95 -13.86 13.26
N ILE A 718 -3.39 -13.85 12.05
CA ILE A 718 -3.28 -12.69 11.17
C ILE A 718 -3.89 -13.01 9.79
N GLY A 719 -4.59 -12.05 9.20
CA GLY A 719 -5.15 -12.17 7.85
C GLY A 719 -4.08 -12.11 6.76
N VAL A 720 -4.21 -12.96 5.74
CA VAL A 720 -3.25 -13.08 4.64
C VAL A 720 -3.97 -13.05 3.29
N LYS A 721 -3.45 -12.25 2.34
CA LYS A 721 -3.84 -12.33 0.92
C LYS A 721 -2.62 -12.46 -0.01
N GLY A 722 -2.86 -12.85 -1.25
CA GLY A 722 -1.90 -12.61 -2.33
C GLY A 722 -1.96 -11.15 -2.80
N SER A 723 -0.89 -10.67 -3.45
CA SER A 723 -0.89 -9.36 -4.12
C SER A 723 -1.91 -9.30 -5.26
N ASP A 724 -2.62 -8.18 -5.36
CA ASP A 724 -3.50 -7.84 -6.50
C ASP A 724 -2.71 -7.41 -7.75
N THR A 725 -1.41 -7.11 -7.60
CA THR A 725 -0.47 -6.84 -8.70
C THR A 725 0.40 -8.08 -8.95
N PRO A 726 0.38 -8.68 -10.16
CA PRO A 726 1.24 -9.81 -10.48
C PRO A 726 2.71 -9.38 -10.57
N ALA A 727 3.61 -10.32 -10.23
CA ALA A 727 5.05 -10.14 -10.40
C ALA A 727 5.51 -10.63 -11.78
N THR A 728 6.75 -10.33 -12.18
CA THR A 728 7.23 -10.59 -13.56
C THR A 728 8.48 -11.47 -13.61
N LEU A 729 8.45 -12.52 -14.43
CA LEU A 729 9.64 -13.24 -14.89
C LEU A 729 9.99 -12.75 -16.29
N THR A 730 11.12 -12.06 -16.44
CA THR A 730 11.64 -11.60 -17.74
C THR A 730 12.72 -12.55 -18.23
N VAL A 731 12.52 -13.16 -19.40
CA VAL A 731 13.47 -14.08 -20.03
C VAL A 731 14.21 -13.34 -21.13
N ARG A 732 15.52 -13.10 -20.96
CA ARG A 732 16.41 -12.59 -22.02
C ARG A 732 16.79 -13.72 -22.97
N TYR A 733 16.72 -13.50 -24.29
CA TYR A 733 17.08 -14.52 -25.30
C TYR A 733 18.58 -14.89 -25.22
N VAL A 734 18.97 -16.06 -25.71
CA VAL A 734 20.36 -16.56 -25.77
C VAL A 734 20.65 -17.23 -27.11
N VAL A 735 21.82 -16.96 -27.70
CA VAL A 735 22.25 -17.42 -29.02
C VAL A 735 23.24 -18.59 -28.88
N GLY A 736 22.75 -19.74 -28.43
CA GLY A 736 23.56 -20.94 -28.31
C GLY A 736 22.81 -22.13 -27.72
N ALA A 737 23.56 -23.21 -27.46
CA ALA A 737 23.17 -24.23 -26.49
C ALA A 737 23.85 -23.88 -25.15
N GLN A 738 23.17 -24.15 -24.03
CA GLN A 738 23.62 -23.83 -22.67
C GLN A 738 25.08 -24.23 -22.41
N ASP A 739 25.43 -25.48 -22.73
CA ASP A 739 26.76 -26.05 -22.55
C ASP A 739 27.85 -25.41 -23.42
N ALA A 740 27.47 -24.69 -24.49
CA ALA A 740 28.38 -24.01 -25.39
C ALA A 740 28.66 -22.56 -24.99
N VAL A 741 27.73 -21.89 -24.28
CA VAL A 741 27.80 -20.45 -23.99
C VAL A 741 27.82 -20.07 -22.51
N VAL A 742 27.41 -20.96 -21.59
CA VAL A 742 27.54 -20.74 -20.14
C VAL A 742 28.72 -21.55 -19.61
N THR A 743 29.54 -20.92 -18.76
CA THR A 743 30.78 -21.50 -18.22
C THR A 743 30.98 -21.16 -16.75
N PRO A 744 31.41 -22.10 -15.88
CA PRO A 744 31.60 -21.83 -14.45
C PRO A 744 32.64 -20.74 -14.17
N SER A 745 32.48 -20.06 -13.02
CA SER A 745 33.55 -19.21 -12.45
C SER A 745 34.58 -20.04 -11.68
N TYR A 746 35.82 -19.53 -11.60
CA TYR A 746 36.91 -20.15 -10.83
C TYR A 746 37.59 -19.13 -9.92
N ASP A 747 38.09 -19.54 -8.75
CA ASP A 747 38.83 -18.63 -7.85
C ASP A 747 40.07 -18.01 -8.51
N THR A 748 40.82 -18.82 -9.25
CA THR A 748 42.11 -18.42 -9.83
C THR A 748 42.32 -19.08 -11.19
N ILE A 749 43.15 -18.46 -12.03
CA ILE A 749 43.58 -19.04 -13.31
C ILE A 749 44.29 -20.40 -13.13
N VAL A 750 44.94 -20.61 -11.98
CA VAL A 750 45.53 -21.91 -11.62
C VAL A 750 44.45 -22.97 -11.46
N HIS A 751 43.40 -22.69 -10.67
CA HIS A 751 42.25 -23.59 -10.49
C HIS A 751 41.60 -23.92 -11.84
N ALA A 752 41.33 -22.93 -12.70
CA ALA A 752 40.81 -23.16 -14.05
C ALA A 752 41.72 -24.06 -14.90
N SER A 753 43.04 -23.93 -14.78
CA SER A 753 44.03 -24.76 -15.49
C SER A 753 44.30 -26.14 -14.86
N GLU A 754 43.91 -26.37 -13.60
CA GLU A 754 44.05 -27.66 -12.91
C GLU A 754 42.79 -28.55 -13.06
N VAL A 755 41.63 -27.96 -13.37
CA VAL A 755 40.41 -28.68 -13.81
C VAL A 755 40.56 -29.25 -15.23
N ASP A 756 41.60 -28.84 -15.97
CA ASP A 756 41.94 -29.29 -17.32
C ASP A 756 42.58 -30.70 -17.33
N ASP A 757 41.80 -31.72 -16.92
CA ASP A 757 41.99 -33.09 -17.45
C ASP A 757 42.03 -32.98 -18.98
N PRO A 758 42.95 -33.66 -19.69
CA PRO A 758 43.14 -33.54 -21.14
C PRO A 758 41.93 -33.92 -22.03
N ASN A 759 40.75 -34.19 -21.44
CA ASN A 759 39.46 -34.33 -22.11
C ASN A 759 38.48 -33.15 -21.86
N GLN A 760 38.83 -32.12 -21.07
CA GLN A 760 37.97 -30.99 -20.74
C GLN A 760 38.22 -29.74 -21.60
N ASP A 761 37.37 -28.72 -21.43
CA ASP A 761 37.05 -27.75 -22.50
C ASP A 761 37.12 -26.27 -22.08
N ALA A 762 37.43 -25.97 -20.81
CA ALA A 762 37.33 -24.62 -20.24
C ALA A 762 38.24 -23.60 -20.96
N LEU A 763 39.51 -23.92 -21.17
CA LEU A 763 40.48 -23.06 -21.88
C LEU A 763 40.17 -22.86 -23.39
N LYS A 764 39.08 -23.46 -23.91
CA LYS A 764 38.62 -23.30 -25.30
C LYS A 764 37.40 -22.38 -25.44
N LYS A 765 36.82 -21.94 -24.33
CA LYS A 765 35.66 -21.05 -24.23
C LYS A 765 36.06 -19.75 -23.53
N ALA A 766 35.15 -18.79 -23.43
CA ALA A 766 35.30 -17.71 -22.46
C ALA A 766 35.06 -18.26 -21.05
N TYR A 767 35.63 -17.62 -20.02
CA TYR A 767 35.38 -17.94 -18.60
C TYR A 767 35.76 -16.76 -17.70
N VAL A 768 35.34 -16.80 -16.44
CA VAL A 768 35.58 -15.75 -15.44
C VAL A 768 36.41 -16.27 -14.26
N ILE A 769 37.38 -15.45 -13.84
CA ILE A 769 38.25 -15.69 -12.69
C ILE A 769 37.92 -14.66 -11.60
N ARG A 770 37.63 -15.14 -10.38
CA ARG A 770 37.17 -14.30 -9.25
C ARG A 770 38.31 -13.60 -8.50
N SER A 771 39.55 -14.09 -8.58
CA SER A 771 40.75 -13.41 -8.05
C SER A 771 41.87 -13.35 -9.10
N ASN A 772 42.31 -12.13 -9.41
CA ASN A 772 43.53 -11.86 -10.18
C ASN A 772 44.83 -12.12 -9.39
N GLY A 773 44.76 -12.73 -8.20
CA GLY A 773 45.90 -13.05 -7.33
C GLY A 773 46.51 -11.85 -6.60
N THR A 774 46.00 -10.62 -6.81
CA THR A 774 46.39 -9.42 -6.05
C THR A 774 45.31 -8.93 -5.09
N GLN A 775 44.05 -9.27 -5.36
CA GLN A 775 42.90 -9.05 -4.49
C GLN A 775 42.36 -10.37 -3.92
N PRO A 776 41.49 -10.35 -2.89
CA PRO A 776 40.63 -11.48 -2.56
C PRO A 776 39.85 -12.01 -3.78
N ALA A 777 39.24 -13.19 -3.66
CA ALA A 777 38.24 -13.60 -4.63
C ALA A 777 36.96 -12.81 -4.41
N VAL A 778 36.35 -12.29 -5.47
CA VAL A 778 35.01 -11.69 -5.41
C VAL A 778 34.02 -12.78 -4.96
N ASP A 779 33.26 -12.46 -3.93
CA ASP A 779 32.15 -13.25 -3.36
C ASP A 779 30.83 -12.47 -3.26
N ASP A 780 30.88 -11.17 -3.55
CA ASP A 780 29.76 -10.22 -3.46
C ASP A 780 29.02 -10.16 -4.81
N PHE A 781 28.24 -11.20 -5.09
CA PHE A 781 27.41 -11.37 -6.29
C PHE A 781 25.93 -11.35 -5.91
N MET A 782 25.10 -10.61 -6.64
CA MET A 782 23.67 -10.43 -6.34
C MET A 782 22.75 -10.88 -7.48
N VAL A 783 21.59 -11.45 -7.17
CA VAL A 783 20.54 -11.75 -8.16
C VAL A 783 19.88 -10.45 -8.64
N ASN A 784 19.86 -10.20 -9.95
CA ASN A 784 19.39 -8.96 -10.58
C ASN A 784 20.03 -7.71 -9.95
N GLU A 785 19.30 -6.58 -9.93
CA GLU A 785 19.56 -5.41 -9.08
C GLU A 785 18.93 -5.53 -7.67
N SER A 786 18.92 -6.74 -7.09
CA SER A 786 18.54 -6.93 -5.69
C SER A 786 19.79 -7.03 -4.81
N ASN A 787 19.61 -7.29 -3.52
CA ASN A 787 20.72 -7.63 -2.61
C ASN A 787 20.68 -9.10 -2.19
N VAL A 788 20.00 -9.98 -2.94
CA VAL A 788 20.01 -11.43 -2.69
C VAL A 788 21.35 -11.98 -3.16
N GLN A 789 22.23 -12.31 -2.21
CA GLN A 789 23.55 -12.85 -2.53
C GLN A 789 23.44 -14.23 -3.20
N VAL A 790 24.32 -14.48 -4.17
CA VAL A 790 24.52 -15.77 -4.86
C VAL A 790 25.84 -16.38 -4.40
N ALA A 791 25.83 -17.68 -4.10
CA ALA A 791 27.05 -18.42 -3.82
C ALA A 791 28.02 -18.30 -5.01
N ALA A 792 29.21 -17.76 -4.75
CA ALA A 792 30.22 -17.50 -5.80
C ALA A 792 30.57 -18.74 -6.63
N SER A 793 30.39 -19.96 -6.10
CA SER A 793 30.56 -21.24 -6.82
C SER A 793 29.60 -21.46 -7.97
N ASP A 794 28.40 -20.87 -7.89
CA ASP A 794 27.26 -21.17 -8.75
C ASP A 794 27.12 -20.12 -9.86
N VAL A 795 27.73 -18.94 -9.62
CA VAL A 795 27.98 -17.88 -10.61
C VAL A 795 28.81 -18.41 -11.77
N SER A 796 28.30 -18.18 -12.96
CA SER A 796 28.85 -18.58 -14.26
C SER A 796 28.88 -17.39 -15.22
N LEU A 797 29.81 -17.40 -16.18
CA LEU A 797 29.84 -16.45 -17.29
C LEU A 797 28.97 -16.98 -18.44
N LEU A 798 27.97 -16.20 -18.83
CA LEU A 798 27.30 -16.29 -20.12
C LEU A 798 28.14 -15.53 -21.17
N ALA A 799 28.46 -16.18 -22.28
CA ALA A 799 29.27 -15.63 -23.37
C ALA A 799 28.79 -16.11 -24.74
N ASP A 800 27.69 -15.55 -25.24
CA ASP A 800 27.06 -15.94 -26.50
C ASP A 800 27.27 -14.95 -27.65
N ALA A 801 26.71 -15.25 -28.83
CA ALA A 801 26.74 -14.37 -29.99
C ALA A 801 25.68 -13.25 -29.88
N ILE A 802 25.84 -12.19 -30.67
CA ILE A 802 24.86 -11.10 -30.73
C ILE A 802 23.54 -11.62 -31.35
N ALA A 803 22.41 -11.29 -30.70
CA ALA A 803 21.08 -11.75 -31.09
C ALA A 803 20.49 -10.98 -32.28
N ASP A 804 21.01 -11.24 -33.47
CA ASP A 804 20.45 -10.74 -34.74
C ASP A 804 19.19 -11.52 -35.18
N THR A 805 18.20 -10.79 -35.70
CA THR A 805 16.93 -11.33 -36.23
C THR A 805 16.87 -11.19 -37.76
N VAL A 806 15.77 -11.64 -38.40
CA VAL A 806 15.65 -11.63 -39.87
C VAL A 806 15.40 -10.21 -40.40
N GLY A 807 16.48 -9.46 -40.58
CA GLY A 807 16.48 -8.10 -41.13
C GLY A 807 17.46 -7.15 -40.45
N THR A 808 17.92 -7.49 -39.25
CA THR A 808 18.88 -6.70 -38.48
C THR A 808 20.33 -7.03 -38.84
N THR A 809 21.25 -6.17 -38.42
CA THR A 809 22.71 -6.34 -38.56
C THR A 809 23.45 -5.77 -37.35
N PHE A 810 22.96 -6.07 -36.14
CA PHE A 810 23.52 -5.62 -34.87
C PHE A 810 24.99 -6.04 -34.74
N GLU A 811 25.34 -7.30 -35.04
CA GLU A 811 26.71 -7.79 -34.92
C GLU A 811 27.66 -7.04 -35.86
N GLU A 812 27.25 -6.83 -37.12
CA GLU A 812 28.06 -6.09 -38.11
C GLU A 812 28.20 -4.61 -37.75
N THR A 813 27.14 -4.00 -37.20
CA THR A 813 27.11 -2.58 -36.80
C THR A 813 28.02 -2.32 -35.60
N LEU A 814 27.93 -3.16 -34.56
CA LEU A 814 28.82 -3.13 -33.40
C LEU A 814 30.29 -3.33 -33.82
N LYS A 815 30.58 -4.34 -34.65
CA LYS A 815 31.92 -4.58 -35.23
C LYS A 815 32.43 -3.37 -36.01
N SER A 816 31.59 -2.76 -36.83
CA SER A 816 31.95 -1.59 -37.64
C SER A 816 32.29 -0.37 -36.76
N LYS A 817 31.49 -0.12 -35.71
CA LYS A 817 31.74 0.96 -34.75
C LYS A 817 33.02 0.74 -33.93
N ALA A 818 33.21 -0.47 -33.40
CA ALA A 818 34.41 -0.85 -32.66
C ALA A 818 35.68 -0.71 -33.51
N GLY A 819 35.66 -1.20 -34.75
CA GLY A 819 36.80 -1.08 -35.68
C GLY A 819 37.19 0.37 -35.97
N LYS A 820 36.20 1.25 -36.17
CA LYS A 820 36.42 2.70 -36.41
C LYS A 820 36.98 3.40 -35.17
N GLU A 821 36.43 3.14 -33.99
CA GLU A 821 36.88 3.82 -32.76
C GLU A 821 38.27 3.31 -32.31
N VAL A 822 38.55 2.02 -32.43
CA VAL A 822 39.91 1.46 -32.23
C VAL A 822 40.90 2.05 -33.25
N ALA A 823 40.53 2.15 -34.53
CA ALA A 823 41.38 2.77 -35.55
C ALA A 823 41.66 4.25 -35.27
N SER A 824 40.64 5.00 -34.82
CA SER A 824 40.72 6.40 -34.42
C SER A 824 41.64 6.58 -33.20
N LYS A 825 41.29 6.00 -32.06
CA LYS A 825 41.95 6.21 -30.76
C LYS A 825 43.41 5.73 -30.77
N PHE A 826 43.68 4.60 -31.41
CA PHE A 826 45.03 4.01 -31.47
C PHE A 826 45.79 4.30 -32.78
N GLN A 827 45.27 5.18 -33.64
CA GLN A 827 45.91 5.65 -34.90
C GLN A 827 46.29 4.49 -35.84
N LEU A 828 45.40 3.50 -35.96
CA LEU A 828 45.56 2.32 -36.81
C LEU A 828 44.85 2.51 -38.16
N LYS A 829 45.03 1.54 -39.05
CA LYS A 829 44.24 1.45 -40.29
C LYS A 829 43.10 0.47 -40.05
N GLU A 830 41.85 0.94 -40.17
CA GLU A 830 40.64 0.10 -40.08
C GLU A 830 40.74 -1.14 -40.99
N ALA A 831 41.29 -0.99 -42.20
CA ALA A 831 41.52 -2.08 -43.15
C ALA A 831 42.60 -3.13 -42.75
N ASN A 832 43.31 -2.93 -41.64
CA ASN A 832 44.22 -3.92 -41.04
C ASN A 832 43.56 -4.66 -39.85
N LEU A 833 42.38 -4.20 -39.40
CA LEU A 833 41.72 -4.73 -38.21
C LEU A 833 40.78 -5.88 -38.56
N GLN A 834 40.73 -6.87 -37.68
CA GLN A 834 39.68 -7.88 -37.62
C GLN A 834 38.99 -7.81 -36.26
N SER A 835 37.75 -8.32 -36.18
CA SER A 835 36.98 -8.29 -34.94
C SER A 835 36.00 -9.46 -34.80
N GLN A 836 35.73 -9.83 -33.56
CA GLN A 836 34.65 -10.73 -33.14
C GLN A 836 33.80 -10.04 -32.08
N ALA A 837 32.49 -10.25 -32.11
CA ALA A 837 31.55 -9.66 -31.17
C ALA A 837 30.90 -10.79 -30.36
N GLN A 838 30.75 -10.57 -29.06
CA GLN A 838 30.07 -11.45 -28.13
C GLN A 838 29.26 -10.57 -27.17
N TYR A 839 28.21 -11.12 -26.59
CA TYR A 839 27.56 -10.52 -25.43
C TYR A 839 27.99 -11.31 -24.20
N LEU A 840 28.36 -10.60 -23.15
CA LEU A 840 28.81 -11.19 -21.89
C LEU A 840 27.88 -10.77 -20.77
N ASP A 841 27.55 -11.69 -19.86
CA ASP A 841 26.85 -11.40 -18.60
C ASP A 841 27.14 -12.48 -17.54
N LEU A 842 26.86 -12.19 -16.27
CA LEU A 842 26.96 -13.19 -15.20
C LEU A 842 25.58 -13.80 -14.92
N VAL A 843 25.56 -15.11 -14.65
CA VAL A 843 24.33 -15.87 -14.36
C VAL A 843 24.53 -16.90 -13.25
N ASP A 844 23.51 -17.11 -12.43
CA ASP A 844 23.37 -18.32 -11.62
C ASP A 844 22.85 -19.43 -12.51
N ALA A 845 23.78 -20.22 -13.06
CA ALA A 845 23.47 -21.32 -13.97
C ALA A 845 22.70 -22.48 -13.31
N THR A 846 22.52 -22.42 -11.98
CA THR A 846 21.86 -23.45 -11.17
C THR A 846 20.42 -23.07 -10.79
N ASN A 847 20.02 -21.82 -11.05
CA ASN A 847 18.69 -21.26 -10.81
C ASN A 847 18.09 -20.69 -12.10
N GLY A 848 18.09 -21.50 -13.17
CA GLY A 848 17.50 -21.11 -14.46
C GLY A 848 18.26 -20.00 -15.20
N ASN A 849 19.59 -19.87 -14.98
CA ASN A 849 20.39 -18.72 -15.41
C ASN A 849 19.82 -17.37 -14.90
N ALA A 850 19.47 -17.27 -13.62
CA ALA A 850 19.10 -15.98 -13.04
C ALA A 850 20.24 -14.96 -13.23
N TRP A 851 19.89 -13.74 -13.63
CA TRP A 851 20.88 -12.68 -13.91
C TRP A 851 21.64 -12.31 -12.63
N VAL A 852 22.96 -12.14 -12.73
CA VAL A 852 23.84 -11.82 -11.60
C VAL A 852 24.58 -10.50 -11.85
N THR A 853 24.67 -9.67 -10.80
CA THR A 853 25.44 -8.42 -10.79
C THR A 853 26.51 -8.44 -9.71
N THR A 854 27.50 -7.54 -9.80
CA THR A 854 28.50 -7.29 -8.75
C THR A 854 29.07 -5.88 -8.90
N GLU A 855 29.41 -5.21 -7.79
CA GLU A 855 30.13 -3.91 -7.85
C GLU A 855 31.65 -4.10 -8.01
N GLN A 856 32.16 -5.34 -7.94
CA GLN A 856 33.59 -5.65 -7.97
C GLN A 856 34.04 -6.16 -9.35
N ASP A 857 35.21 -5.71 -9.80
CA ASP A 857 35.84 -6.21 -11.03
C ASP A 857 36.17 -7.71 -10.95
N VAL A 858 35.72 -8.48 -11.94
CA VAL A 858 36.13 -9.88 -12.17
C VAL A 858 36.95 -10.02 -13.45
N THR A 859 37.91 -10.95 -13.47
CA THR A 859 38.79 -11.12 -14.65
C THR A 859 38.14 -12.03 -15.68
N ILE A 860 37.74 -11.48 -16.82
CA ILE A 860 37.26 -12.23 -17.98
C ILE A 860 38.44 -12.69 -18.83
N TYR A 861 38.45 -13.98 -19.19
CA TYR A 861 39.32 -14.54 -20.21
C TYR A 861 38.51 -14.91 -21.46
N LEU A 862 38.98 -14.48 -22.62
CA LEU A 862 38.45 -14.86 -23.94
C LEU A 862 39.45 -15.77 -24.68
N PRO A 863 38.98 -16.81 -25.39
CA PRO A 863 39.85 -17.69 -26.16
C PRO A 863 40.43 -16.94 -27.37
N PHE A 864 41.65 -17.28 -27.76
CA PHE A 864 42.33 -16.63 -28.88
C PHE A 864 41.52 -16.74 -30.19
N PRO A 865 41.24 -15.60 -30.86
CA PRO A 865 40.73 -15.62 -32.23
C PRO A 865 41.61 -16.47 -33.15
N LYS A 866 40.99 -17.13 -34.13
CA LYS A 866 41.70 -18.01 -35.08
C LYS A 866 42.85 -17.26 -35.77
N GLU A 867 44.02 -17.90 -35.81
CA GLU A 867 45.28 -17.34 -36.35
C GLU A 867 45.87 -16.16 -35.53
N THR A 868 45.54 -16.08 -34.24
CA THR A 868 46.20 -15.19 -33.26
C THR A 868 46.80 -15.97 -32.08
N ASP A 869 47.65 -15.30 -31.31
CA ASP A 869 48.30 -15.82 -30.09
C ASP A 869 48.67 -14.67 -29.14
N ALA A 870 49.28 -14.97 -27.99
CA ALA A 870 49.67 -14.00 -26.94
C ALA A 870 50.56 -12.83 -27.40
N ASN A 871 51.23 -12.94 -28.55
CA ASN A 871 52.04 -11.87 -29.14
C ASN A 871 51.22 -10.92 -30.03
N THR A 872 49.96 -11.26 -30.32
CA THR A 872 49.05 -10.41 -31.10
C THR A 872 48.59 -9.22 -30.26
N THR A 873 48.48 -8.05 -30.89
CA THR A 873 48.01 -6.84 -30.20
C THR A 873 46.49 -6.75 -30.28
N PHE A 874 45.85 -6.89 -29.12
CA PHE A 874 44.40 -6.82 -28.94
C PHE A 874 43.91 -5.49 -28.36
N TYR A 875 42.69 -5.15 -28.72
CA TYR A 875 41.90 -4.03 -28.23
C TYR A 875 40.49 -4.52 -27.95
N LEU A 876 39.85 -4.00 -26.92
CA LEU A 876 38.48 -4.36 -26.55
C LEU A 876 37.60 -3.12 -26.68
N ALA A 877 36.37 -3.29 -27.14
CA ALA A 877 35.37 -2.25 -27.29
C ALA A 877 34.08 -2.69 -26.59
N HIS A 878 33.69 -1.99 -25.53
CA HIS A 878 32.50 -2.29 -24.74
C HIS A 878 31.37 -1.30 -25.09
N PHE A 879 30.14 -1.80 -25.25
CA PHE A 879 28.96 -1.00 -25.55
C PHE A 879 27.99 -1.06 -24.37
N ASP A 880 28.36 -0.42 -23.25
CA ASP A 880 27.57 -0.35 -21.99
C ASP A 880 26.07 -0.17 -22.26
N GLY A 881 25.20 -0.72 -21.40
CA GLY A 881 23.75 -0.44 -21.42
C GLY A 881 23.07 -0.74 -22.76
N LEU A 882 23.32 -1.95 -23.29
CA LEU A 882 22.62 -2.55 -24.43
C LEU A 882 22.01 -3.90 -24.03
N ASP A 883 21.21 -3.86 -22.97
CA ASP A 883 20.53 -5.03 -22.40
C ASP A 883 19.42 -5.59 -23.30
N ARG A 884 19.17 -6.90 -23.17
CA ARG A 884 18.16 -7.62 -23.97
C ARG A 884 16.71 -7.35 -23.56
N ASN A 885 16.45 -6.41 -22.66
CA ASN A 885 15.14 -6.11 -22.06
C ASN A 885 14.20 -5.28 -22.99
N THR A 886 14.25 -5.48 -24.31
CA THR A 886 13.60 -4.54 -25.25
C THR A 886 13.25 -5.14 -26.61
N SER A 887 12.41 -4.41 -27.37
CA SER A 887 12.01 -4.80 -28.73
C SER A 887 13.16 -4.65 -29.73
N VAL A 888 13.09 -5.39 -30.84
CA VAL A 888 14.12 -5.39 -31.89
C VAL A 888 14.32 -3.98 -32.48
N ASP A 889 13.23 -3.25 -32.78
CA ASP A 889 13.25 -1.87 -33.25
C ASP A 889 13.97 -0.91 -32.26
N ALA A 890 13.75 -1.11 -30.95
CA ALA A 890 14.37 -0.29 -29.91
C ALA A 890 15.87 -0.62 -29.75
N MET A 891 16.24 -1.90 -29.88
CA MET A 891 17.65 -2.29 -29.92
C MET A 891 18.36 -1.75 -31.16
N GLU A 892 17.73 -1.69 -32.34
CA GLU A 892 18.34 -1.08 -33.53
C GLU A 892 18.70 0.39 -33.29
N ALA A 893 17.77 1.16 -32.70
CA ALA A 893 18.01 2.56 -32.32
C ALA A 893 19.09 2.71 -31.23
N ALA A 894 19.17 1.78 -30.27
CA ALA A 894 20.18 1.78 -29.23
C ALA A 894 21.58 1.45 -29.80
N VAL A 895 21.70 0.39 -30.60
CA VAL A 895 22.93 -0.01 -31.30
C VAL A 895 23.42 1.11 -32.22
N GLU A 896 22.55 1.80 -32.96
CA GLU A 896 22.98 2.88 -33.86
C GLU A 896 23.26 4.21 -33.14
N SER A 897 22.79 4.42 -31.90
CA SER A 897 23.13 5.61 -31.10
C SER A 897 24.37 5.44 -30.20
N LYS A 898 24.64 4.24 -29.64
CA LYS A 898 25.78 4.00 -28.75
C LYS A 898 27.15 4.16 -29.44
N VAL A 899 28.15 4.57 -28.65
CA VAL A 899 29.57 4.69 -29.02
C VAL A 899 30.38 3.89 -28.00
N PRO A 900 31.30 2.99 -28.41
CA PRO A 900 31.94 2.08 -27.47
C PRO A 900 33.08 2.71 -26.68
N THR A 901 33.22 2.30 -25.43
CA THR A 901 34.43 2.54 -24.64
C THR A 901 35.50 1.55 -25.08
N VAL A 902 36.57 2.03 -25.73
CA VAL A 902 37.63 1.16 -26.27
C VAL A 902 38.95 1.26 -25.50
N THR A 903 39.54 0.11 -25.17
CA THR A 903 40.78 -0.06 -24.40
C THR A 903 41.78 -0.95 -25.15
N LYS A 904 43.04 -0.98 -24.70
CA LYS A 904 44.02 -2.00 -25.11
C LYS A 904 44.10 -3.04 -24.00
N VAL A 905 43.86 -4.31 -24.32
CA VAL A 905 43.83 -5.42 -23.37
C VAL A 905 45.13 -6.25 -23.40
N ALA A 906 45.29 -7.12 -22.41
CA ALA A 906 46.43 -8.01 -22.27
C ALA A 906 46.11 -9.42 -22.79
N ALA A 907 47.15 -10.23 -22.99
CA ALA A 907 47.02 -11.63 -23.37
C ALA A 907 48.20 -12.44 -22.80
N ASP A 908 47.95 -13.70 -22.46
CA ASP A 908 48.95 -14.63 -21.92
C ASP A 908 48.76 -16.04 -22.53
N GLN A 909 49.26 -17.10 -21.87
CA GLN A 909 49.11 -18.47 -22.37
C GLN A 909 47.68 -19.04 -22.27
N TYR A 910 46.77 -18.39 -21.54
CA TYR A 910 45.41 -18.84 -21.25
C TYR A 910 44.32 -18.10 -22.03
N GLY A 911 44.63 -16.94 -22.62
CA GLY A 911 43.73 -16.19 -23.50
C GLY A 911 44.05 -14.70 -23.63
N VAL A 912 43.07 -13.95 -24.12
CA VAL A 912 43.02 -12.48 -24.03
C VAL A 912 42.20 -12.12 -22.80
N TYR A 913 42.69 -11.26 -21.91
CA TYR A 913 42.04 -11.00 -20.62
C TYR A 913 41.90 -9.52 -20.27
N PHE A 914 40.86 -9.24 -19.48
CA PHE A 914 40.48 -7.91 -18.97
C PHE A 914 39.68 -8.03 -17.67
N GLU A 915 39.67 -6.96 -16.88
CA GLU A 915 38.80 -6.83 -15.70
C GLU A 915 37.47 -6.18 -16.13
N ALA A 916 36.35 -6.61 -15.56
CA ALA A 916 35.03 -5.97 -15.74
C ALA A 916 34.08 -6.23 -14.56
N SER A 917 33.25 -5.22 -14.23
CA SER A 917 32.07 -5.32 -13.35
C SER A 917 30.74 -4.99 -14.05
N ASP A 918 30.79 -4.62 -15.33
CA ASP A 918 29.64 -4.22 -16.17
C ASP A 918 29.61 -5.07 -17.45
N PHE A 919 28.41 -5.40 -17.94
CA PHE A 919 28.17 -6.57 -18.80
C PHE A 919 27.17 -6.27 -19.92
N SER A 920 27.66 -6.28 -21.17
CA SER A 920 26.87 -5.96 -22.36
C SER A 920 27.59 -6.47 -23.64
N PRO A 921 27.27 -6.01 -24.88
CA PRO A 921 28.06 -6.35 -26.06
C PRO A 921 29.52 -5.90 -25.97
N TYR A 922 30.43 -6.86 -26.09
CA TYR A 922 31.86 -6.67 -26.22
C TYR A 922 32.34 -7.03 -27.63
N VAL A 923 33.21 -6.21 -28.20
CA VAL A 923 33.88 -6.48 -29.47
C VAL A 923 35.39 -6.51 -29.27
N LEU A 924 35.98 -7.69 -29.44
CA LEU A 924 37.42 -7.89 -29.44
C LEU A 924 37.96 -7.58 -30.83
N VAL A 925 39.00 -6.75 -30.93
CA VAL A 925 39.58 -6.22 -32.16
C VAL A 925 41.11 -6.44 -32.17
N TRP A 926 41.68 -6.90 -33.29
CA TRP A 926 43.13 -7.14 -33.41
C TRP A 926 43.73 -6.62 -34.72
N ASP A 927 45.00 -6.23 -34.67
CA ASP A 927 45.76 -5.75 -35.84
C ASP A 927 46.51 -6.90 -36.53
N THR A 928 45.99 -7.32 -37.68
CA THR A 928 46.55 -8.42 -38.50
C THR A 928 47.96 -8.16 -39.04
N THR A 929 48.49 -6.94 -38.89
CA THR A 929 49.84 -6.56 -39.32
C THR A 929 50.86 -6.48 -38.17
N LYS A 930 50.45 -6.83 -36.94
CA LYS A 930 51.32 -6.81 -35.74
C LYS A 930 51.55 -8.17 -35.07
N THR A 931 51.28 -9.29 -35.75
CA THR A 931 51.85 -10.58 -35.34
C THR A 931 53.38 -10.52 -35.45
N GLN A 932 54.10 -10.62 -34.33
CA GLN A 932 55.57 -10.68 -34.37
C GLN A 932 56.01 -12.02 -34.98
N PRO A 933 56.86 -12.03 -36.01
CA PRO A 933 57.43 -13.27 -36.53
C PRO A 933 58.48 -13.80 -35.55
N THR A 934 58.22 -14.94 -34.93
CA THR A 934 59.20 -15.66 -34.11
C THR A 934 60.28 -16.31 -34.99
N THR A 935 61.37 -15.61 -35.21
CA THR A 935 62.65 -16.24 -35.57
C THR A 935 63.51 -16.34 -34.32
N PRO A 936 63.88 -17.55 -33.86
CA PRO A 936 64.93 -17.70 -32.85
C PRO A 936 66.21 -17.06 -33.35
N ASP A 937 66.83 -16.21 -32.54
CA ASP A 937 68.13 -15.63 -32.85
C ASP A 937 69.20 -16.67 -32.49
N ASP A 938 69.57 -17.49 -33.48
CA ASP A 938 70.55 -18.59 -33.36
C ASP A 938 71.99 -18.05 -33.39
N ASP A 939 72.24 -16.94 -32.67
CA ASP A 939 73.51 -16.22 -32.63
C ASP A 939 74.45 -16.92 -31.63
N ASN A 940 74.88 -18.11 -32.05
CA ASN A 940 75.82 -18.99 -31.38
C ASN A 940 77.23 -18.37 -31.37
N ASP A 941 77.48 -17.41 -30.47
CA ASP A 941 78.83 -16.91 -30.18
C ASP A 941 79.51 -17.79 -29.12
N ASP A 942 80.58 -18.45 -29.54
CA ASP A 942 81.27 -19.55 -28.85
C ASP A 942 82.45 -19.02 -28.03
N ASP A 943 82.23 -18.63 -26.78
CA ASP A 943 83.31 -18.28 -25.85
C ASP A 943 83.28 -19.11 -24.55
N ASN A 944 84.45 -19.60 -24.17
CA ASN A 944 84.60 -20.87 -23.45
C ASN A 944 85.72 -20.79 -22.41
N ASN A 945 85.36 -20.68 -21.12
CA ASN A 945 86.30 -21.03 -20.06
C ASN A 945 85.68 -21.53 -18.73
N ASN A 946 85.61 -22.84 -18.63
CA ASN A 946 85.80 -23.67 -17.43
C ASN A 946 86.40 -22.99 -16.15
N ASP A 947 85.62 -22.88 -15.07
CA ASP A 947 85.76 -23.70 -13.83
C ASP A 947 84.60 -23.37 -12.82
N ASN A 948 84.31 -24.05 -11.70
CA ASN A 948 84.16 -25.48 -11.35
C ASN A 948 83.94 -25.66 -9.82
N ASN A 949 83.19 -26.70 -9.38
CA ASN A 949 83.01 -27.17 -7.99
C ASN A 949 82.29 -26.24 -6.97
N ASN A 950 81.52 -26.72 -5.97
CA ASN A 950 80.92 -28.04 -5.69
C ASN A 950 79.90 -27.95 -4.52
N ALA A 951 78.97 -28.92 -4.44
CA ALA A 951 78.22 -29.39 -3.25
C ALA A 951 77.16 -28.44 -2.64
N THR A 952 75.97 -28.86 -2.21
CA THR A 952 75.22 -30.16 -2.18
C THR A 952 73.73 -29.81 -1.87
N THR A 953 72.66 -30.62 -1.93
CA THR A 953 72.32 -32.07 -2.04
C THR A 953 70.80 -32.09 -2.32
N THR A 954 70.10 -33.02 -3.00
CA THR A 954 70.33 -34.31 -3.71
C THR A 954 69.09 -34.51 -4.67
N ASN A 955 68.78 -35.60 -5.40
CA ASN A 955 69.18 -37.02 -5.35
C ASN A 955 69.00 -37.75 -6.72
N ASN A 956 69.24 -39.06 -6.68
CA ASN A 956 68.95 -40.15 -7.63
C ASN A 956 67.68 -40.04 -8.52
N ASN A 957 67.72 -40.32 -9.84
CA ASN A 957 68.12 -41.55 -10.59
C ASN A 957 67.00 -42.63 -10.69
N ASN A 958 66.76 -43.32 -11.82
CA ASN A 958 67.24 -43.14 -13.21
C ASN A 958 66.45 -44.03 -14.21
N THR A 959 66.31 -43.60 -15.48
CA THR A 959 66.16 -44.39 -16.75
C THR A 959 65.19 -45.59 -16.89
N SER A 960 64.82 -46.09 -18.08
CA SER A 960 64.60 -45.58 -19.47
C SER A 960 64.55 -46.81 -20.40
N THR A 961 63.96 -46.68 -21.61
CA THR A 961 64.01 -47.64 -22.75
C THR A 961 63.36 -49.02 -22.54
N THR A 962 62.85 -49.77 -23.54
CA THR A 962 62.39 -49.54 -24.94
C THR A 962 61.69 -50.85 -25.38
N ASN A 963 60.74 -50.81 -26.32
CA ASN A 963 60.81 -51.59 -27.58
C ASN A 963 59.61 -51.37 -28.52
N VAL A 964 59.78 -51.79 -29.77
CA VAL A 964 58.94 -51.44 -30.93
C VAL A 964 58.26 -52.68 -31.53
N SER A 965 57.03 -52.52 -32.03
CA SER A 965 56.60 -53.24 -33.24
C SER A 965 55.53 -52.45 -33.99
N VAL A 966 55.69 -52.33 -35.32
CA VAL A 966 54.73 -51.73 -36.25
C VAL A 966 54.00 -52.85 -36.97
N ASN A 967 52.76 -52.63 -37.42
CA ASN A 967 52.25 -53.41 -38.55
C ASN A 967 51.28 -52.59 -39.42
N ASN A 968 51.73 -52.21 -40.60
CA ASN A 968 50.90 -51.55 -41.62
C ASN A 968 50.28 -52.59 -42.55
N ASN A 969 49.03 -52.39 -42.96
CA ASN A 969 48.61 -52.71 -44.33
C ASN A 969 47.37 -51.92 -44.73
N ALA A 970 47.29 -51.48 -45.99
CA ALA A 970 46.31 -50.48 -46.44
C ALA A 970 45.69 -50.82 -47.80
N ALA A 971 44.42 -50.42 -47.99
CA ALA A 971 43.71 -50.26 -49.27
C ALA A 971 42.34 -49.58 -49.00
N ALA A 972 41.75 -48.73 -49.83
CA ALA A 972 42.27 -47.90 -50.94
C ALA A 972 41.24 -46.77 -51.24
N ALA A 973 41.65 -45.69 -51.92
CA ALA A 973 40.74 -44.64 -52.42
C ALA A 973 39.98 -45.12 -53.69
N ALA A 974 38.98 -44.44 -54.28
CA ALA A 974 38.39 -43.09 -54.18
C ALA A 974 36.91 -43.19 -54.72
N PRO A 975 36.15 -42.13 -55.14
CA PRO A 975 36.42 -40.69 -55.25
C PRO A 975 35.31 -39.76 -54.66
N ALA A 976 35.45 -38.45 -54.84
CA ALA A 976 34.43 -37.44 -54.55
C ALA A 976 33.43 -37.24 -55.73
N ALA A 977 32.23 -36.72 -55.42
CA ALA A 977 31.28 -36.22 -56.42
C ALA A 977 30.40 -35.09 -55.85
N THR A 978 30.20 -34.04 -56.65
CA THR A 978 29.37 -32.85 -56.34
C THR A 978 27.88 -33.14 -56.51
N ALA A 979 27.02 -32.45 -55.75
CA ALA A 979 25.60 -32.32 -56.06
C ALA A 979 25.17 -30.85 -55.95
N ALA A 980 24.31 -30.40 -56.86
CA ALA A 980 23.78 -29.04 -56.91
C ALA A 980 22.25 -29.04 -57.02
N ILE A 981 21.66 -27.86 -56.77
CA ILE A 981 20.23 -27.55 -56.73
C ILE A 981 19.46 -28.08 -57.96
N PRO A 982 18.26 -28.64 -57.75
CA PRO A 982 17.16 -28.53 -58.71
C PRO A 982 15.97 -27.72 -58.13
N GLN A 983 15.47 -26.75 -58.89
CA GLN A 983 14.14 -26.18 -58.67
C GLN A 983 13.06 -27.12 -59.24
N THR A 984 11.82 -26.98 -58.76
CA THR A 984 10.62 -26.73 -59.60
C THR A 984 9.44 -26.41 -58.69
N GLY A 985 8.67 -25.37 -59.02
CA GLY A 985 7.24 -25.31 -58.69
C GLY A 985 6.43 -25.47 -59.97
N ASP A 986 5.23 -26.05 -59.87
CA ASP A 986 4.02 -25.56 -60.56
C ASP A 986 2.78 -26.43 -60.28
N ALA A 987 1.62 -25.95 -60.74
CA ALA A 987 0.34 -26.65 -60.92
C ALA A 987 -0.55 -26.90 -59.68
N MET A 988 -1.30 -25.87 -59.29
CA MET A 988 -2.67 -26.05 -58.78
C MET A 988 -3.60 -26.60 -59.88
N PRO A 989 -4.60 -27.42 -59.52
CA PRO A 989 -5.86 -27.53 -60.27
C PRO A 989 -7.05 -27.03 -59.45
N VAL A 990 -7.68 -25.94 -59.89
CA VAL A 990 -8.96 -25.46 -59.33
C VAL A 990 -10.11 -26.28 -59.92
N GLY A 991 -10.96 -26.86 -59.06
CA GLY A 991 -12.35 -27.16 -59.42
C GLY A 991 -12.85 -28.58 -59.16
N LEU A 992 -13.51 -28.78 -58.00
CA LEU A 992 -14.70 -29.64 -57.94
C LEU A 992 -15.74 -29.03 -56.98
N LEU A 993 -16.73 -28.33 -57.54
CA LEU A 993 -17.95 -27.89 -56.85
C LEU A 993 -18.98 -29.04 -56.85
N GLY A 994 -19.76 -29.23 -55.76
CA GLY A 994 -20.67 -30.40 -55.73
C GLY A 994 -21.75 -30.55 -54.65
N GLY A 995 -22.08 -29.55 -53.82
CA GLY A 995 -23.14 -29.68 -52.78
C GLY A 995 -22.70 -30.45 -51.53
N VAL A 996 -23.45 -30.46 -50.42
CA VAL A 996 -24.85 -30.04 -50.18
C VAL A 996 -24.91 -29.00 -49.04
N ALA A 997 -25.96 -28.17 -49.00
CA ALA A 997 -26.18 -27.13 -48.00
C ALA A 997 -27.49 -27.36 -47.19
N VAL A 998 -27.79 -26.41 -46.28
CA VAL A 998 -29.04 -26.21 -45.50
C VAL A 998 -29.05 -26.84 -44.09
N VAL A 999 -29.69 -26.12 -43.15
CA VAL A 999 -29.85 -26.36 -41.69
C VAL A 999 -28.57 -26.08 -40.87
N ALA A 1000 -28.54 -25.09 -39.96
CA ALA A 1000 -29.46 -23.96 -39.74
C ALA A 1000 -28.75 -22.76 -39.08
N ALA A 1001 -29.14 -21.54 -39.45
CA ALA A 1001 -28.82 -20.33 -38.71
C ALA A 1001 -30.06 -19.87 -37.92
N ALA A 1002 -30.09 -20.13 -36.60
CA ALA A 1002 -31.26 -19.82 -35.76
C ALA A 1002 -30.97 -19.74 -34.23
N ALA A 1003 -29.78 -19.29 -33.80
CA ALA A 1003 -29.44 -19.21 -32.36
C ALA A 1003 -28.34 -18.17 -32.02
N PHE A 1004 -28.53 -16.88 -32.37
CA PHE A 1004 -27.54 -15.82 -32.09
C PHE A 1004 -28.17 -14.47 -31.68
N ALA A 1005 -29.31 -14.51 -30.98
CA ALA A 1005 -30.08 -13.31 -30.63
C ALA A 1005 -30.86 -13.43 -29.29
N ALA A 1006 -30.19 -13.89 -28.21
CA ALA A 1006 -30.65 -13.77 -26.82
C ALA A 1006 -29.47 -14.00 -25.85
N LEU A 1007 -29.60 -13.53 -24.60
CA LEU A 1007 -28.75 -13.87 -23.46
C LEU A 1007 -27.28 -13.37 -23.49
N PHE A 1008 -27.11 -12.10 -23.83
CA PHE A 1008 -26.39 -11.20 -22.92
C PHE A 1008 -27.41 -10.31 -22.21
N VAL A 1009 -27.00 -9.61 -21.14
CA VAL A 1009 -27.81 -8.73 -20.25
C VAL A 1009 -28.65 -9.44 -19.16
N LEU A 1010 -28.13 -9.41 -17.92
CA LEU A 1010 -28.81 -9.49 -16.60
C LEU A 1010 -29.68 -10.76 -16.31
N ARG A 1011 -29.63 -11.42 -15.14
CA ARG A 1011 -29.88 -10.85 -13.79
C ARG A 1011 -29.80 -11.92 -12.67
N LYS A 1012 -29.22 -11.51 -11.53
CA LYS A 1012 -29.38 -11.96 -10.12
C LYS A 1012 -30.54 -12.95 -9.77
N ARG A 1013 -30.24 -13.88 -8.85
CA ARG A 1013 -31.14 -14.74 -8.00
C ARG A 1013 -31.79 -16.00 -8.64
N LYS A 1014 -31.24 -17.19 -8.33
CA LYS A 1014 -31.75 -18.17 -7.33
C LYS A 1014 -31.22 -19.58 -7.60
N HIS A 1015 -30.89 -20.32 -6.53
CA HIS A 1015 -31.36 -21.69 -6.36
C HIS A 1015 -31.47 -22.02 -4.87
N ASN A 1016 -32.66 -22.44 -4.45
CA ASN A 1016 -32.76 -23.56 -3.53
C ASN A 1016 -32.87 -24.81 -4.41
N ASP A 1017 -32.32 -25.92 -3.96
CA ASP A 1017 -33.06 -27.15 -3.67
C ASP A 1017 -32.28 -27.93 -2.59
#